data_AF-A0A520T6P6-F1
#
_entry.id   AF-A0A520T6P6-F1
#
_cell.length_a   1.000
_cell.length_b   1.000
_cell.length_c   1.000
_cell.angle_alpha   90.00
_cell.angle_beta   90.00
_cell.angle_gamma   90.00
#
_symmetry.space_group_name_H-M   'P 1'
#
loop_
_entity.id
_entity.type
_entity.pdbx_description
1 polymer ?
#
loop_
_entity_poly.entity_id
_entity_poly.type
_entity_poly.pdbx_seq_one_letter_code
_entity_poly.pdbx_strand_id
1 'polypeptide(L)'
;MKLFFKILSALIIIIFITLILLSYGISTDKFNNNIITQIEKRIPNSKANFKEANISLDIFTLGLKIKINKPDILVDRQSINLKSFTIFSDLKSSFEEKYLLQKIEIHFDDNKILDLKKTSLIKKVPVLDQTKFLEGIANGNLVIDQFQKQKASTNFTGELKNVSIDIYEDVPFIKNLTSNIDFENNKITLSEVVGVFGTFDIKSDEVSYSIDNRELRGNIIIDGQLKSSLNLNKISTSLINLNLEKIKDIGGQLTLNSNLDIKFDNNFKVIKDKTQFNLNTTNLNFKYSDQYEFDFKNINSLTKFDRKGQLVANGDFVLNNKKNNFAINRKSSKDFFDIKLNGEINLKETFFKKNDFLIKDNLDYNIKTKLKDFKKFNIETSLDLSNSEVDLSLFNYTKNKGVNSKLNFIFYKNNKNIKISKLNFVSKNDLINIQSIYLDEKFNLKDFDNIKINLGDNNKLRVTKNKRNYLIKGEKLDLRRVLNQRGKNKDVEFNSMIDGSLKVDLKRIFLPGASLINYKNTSLVKKGTITKLNSFANFDDLTTFSHEVKNNKAGNKELIIRSDKAKPFLSNYEFLKGLEKGTLDIRRVTLSKDFSVTEIKINNFYLKEMSILTNILSIASLTGVLDILEGKGIFFKEAYLKYELKNNELKIIECYGTGPSLGFIIDGRVGADNFTSLYGSLAPANTINNIIRGIPIIGKVLTGKKGDGIFGASFKIKGTKELKTEVNPIRTITPRFVQRFLAVFKK
;
A
#
# COMPACT_ATOMS: atom_id res chain seq x y z
N MET A 1 35.16 -86.61 56.24
CA MET A 1 34.84 -85.19 55.96
C MET A 1 35.60 -84.60 54.76
N LYS A 2 36.94 -84.64 54.70
CA LYS A 2 37.74 -84.08 53.58
C LYS A 2 37.42 -84.67 52.18
N LEU A 3 37.15 -85.98 52.09
CA LEU A 3 36.80 -86.63 50.81
C LEU A 3 35.41 -86.19 50.30
N PHE A 4 34.43 -86.09 51.21
CA PHE A 4 33.09 -85.57 50.91
C PHE A 4 33.14 -84.12 50.43
N PHE A 5 33.92 -83.25 51.08
CA PHE A 5 34.12 -81.86 50.63
C PHE A 5 34.85 -81.76 49.28
N LYS A 6 35.80 -82.67 48.98
CA LYS A 6 36.46 -82.73 47.66
C LYS A 6 35.50 -83.20 46.56
N ILE A 7 34.70 -84.22 46.83
CA ILE A 7 33.68 -84.72 45.88
C ILE A 7 32.61 -83.66 45.65
N LEU A 8 32.13 -83.01 46.72
CA LEU A 8 31.15 -81.93 46.64
C LEU A 8 31.71 -80.71 45.89
N SER A 9 32.96 -80.32 46.15
CA SER A 9 33.64 -79.24 45.43
C SER A 9 33.84 -79.57 43.94
N ALA A 10 34.25 -80.79 43.60
CA ALA A 10 34.37 -81.23 42.22
C ALA A 10 33.00 -81.27 41.51
N LEU A 11 31.95 -81.72 42.21
CA LEU A 11 30.58 -81.73 41.69
C LEU A 11 30.07 -80.31 41.43
N ILE A 12 30.31 -79.36 42.35
CA ILE A 12 29.97 -77.95 42.19
C ILE A 12 30.71 -77.34 41.00
N ILE A 13 32.01 -77.63 40.83
CA ILE A 13 32.80 -77.15 39.69
C ILE A 13 32.29 -77.75 38.38
N ILE A 14 31.94 -79.04 38.33
CA ILE A 14 31.37 -79.68 37.15
C ILE A 14 30.00 -79.08 36.84
N ILE A 15 29.14 -78.88 37.83
CA ILE A 15 27.83 -78.23 37.66
C ILE A 15 28.03 -76.80 37.15
N PHE A 16 29.00 -76.06 37.69
CA PHE A 16 29.33 -74.70 37.27
C PHE A 16 29.86 -74.64 35.83
N ILE A 17 30.81 -75.52 35.46
CA ILE A 17 31.32 -75.64 34.08
C ILE A 17 30.20 -76.06 33.13
N THR A 18 29.32 -76.96 33.55
CA THR A 18 28.19 -77.44 32.75
C THR A 18 27.17 -76.32 32.55
N LEU A 19 26.84 -75.55 33.59
CA LEU A 19 26.00 -74.35 33.50
C LEU A 19 26.62 -73.30 32.58
N ILE A 20 27.94 -73.10 32.64
CA ILE A 20 28.66 -72.20 31.72
C ILE A 20 28.56 -72.71 30.28
N LEU A 21 28.85 -73.99 30.01
CA LEU A 21 28.76 -74.57 28.67
C LEU A 21 27.33 -74.49 28.11
N LEU A 22 26.33 -74.78 28.93
CA LEU A 22 24.91 -74.62 28.57
C LEU A 22 24.54 -73.15 28.32
N SER A 23 25.17 -72.20 29.01
CA SER A 23 24.94 -70.76 28.81
C SER A 23 25.52 -70.23 27.49
N TYR A 24 26.60 -70.82 26.96
CA TYR A 24 27.15 -70.49 25.63
C TYR A 24 26.29 -71.04 24.48
N GLY A 25 25.57 -72.13 24.74
CA GLY A 25 24.59 -72.72 23.83
C GLY A 25 25.18 -73.63 22.74
N ILE A 26 24.31 -74.45 22.15
CA ILE A 26 24.62 -75.40 21.07
C ILE A 26 23.85 -74.99 19.82
N SER A 27 24.55 -74.83 18.70
CA SER A 27 23.92 -74.61 17.39
C SER A 27 23.49 -75.94 16.79
N THR A 28 22.23 -76.05 16.36
CA THR A 28 21.67 -77.26 15.75
C THR A 28 20.56 -76.93 14.75
N ASP A 29 20.38 -77.78 13.74
CA ASP A 29 19.30 -77.75 12.75
C ASP A 29 18.12 -78.68 13.11
N LYS A 30 18.32 -79.58 14.07
CA LYS A 30 17.40 -80.67 14.43
C LYS A 30 16.00 -80.20 14.79
N PHE A 31 15.87 -79.00 15.35
CA PHE A 31 14.61 -78.43 15.80
C PHE A 31 14.02 -77.39 14.83
N ASN A 32 14.65 -77.14 13.68
CA ASN A 32 14.25 -76.08 12.76
C ASN A 32 12.79 -76.22 12.32
N ASN A 33 12.35 -77.42 11.91
CA ASN A 33 10.97 -77.65 11.45
C ASN A 33 9.93 -77.30 12.52
N ASN A 34 10.18 -77.68 13.77
CA ASN A 34 9.28 -77.38 14.89
C ASN A 34 9.23 -75.86 15.17
N ILE A 35 10.39 -75.20 15.17
CA ILE A 35 10.49 -73.76 15.41
C ILE A 35 9.81 -72.98 14.27
N ILE A 36 10.07 -73.34 13.00
CA ILE A 36 9.43 -72.74 11.82
C ILE A 36 7.91 -72.86 11.91
N THR A 37 7.40 -74.07 12.18
CA THR A 37 5.96 -74.32 12.30
C THR A 37 5.32 -73.43 13.38
N GLN A 38 6.00 -73.20 14.49
CA GLN A 38 5.51 -72.34 15.58
C GLN A 38 5.52 -70.86 15.22
N ILE A 39 6.55 -70.39 14.50
CA ILE A 39 6.60 -69.02 13.97
C ILE A 39 5.44 -68.80 12.99
N GLU A 40 5.27 -69.70 12.03
CA GLU A 40 4.25 -69.61 10.97
C GLU A 40 2.81 -69.72 11.52
N LYS A 41 2.60 -70.50 12.57
CA LYS A 41 1.31 -70.60 13.26
C LYS A 41 0.91 -69.30 13.98
N ARG A 42 1.90 -68.55 14.49
CA ARG A 42 1.67 -67.35 15.33
C ARG A 42 1.70 -66.05 14.54
N ILE A 43 2.39 -66.01 13.40
CA ILE A 43 2.43 -64.87 12.48
C ILE A 43 1.68 -65.28 11.20
N PRO A 44 0.40 -64.89 11.04
CA PRO A 44 -0.40 -65.26 9.87
C PRO A 44 0.28 -64.87 8.55
N ASN A 45 0.15 -65.72 7.53
CA ASN A 45 0.76 -65.52 6.21
C ASN A 45 2.28 -65.32 6.23
N SER A 46 2.97 -65.87 7.24
CA SER A 46 4.43 -65.87 7.27
C SER A 46 5.02 -67.18 6.76
N LYS A 47 6.25 -67.10 6.26
CA LYS A 47 7.12 -68.24 6.03
C LYS A 47 8.48 -67.96 6.66
N ALA A 48 9.05 -68.93 7.36
CA ALA A 48 10.35 -68.77 8.01
C ALA A 48 11.33 -69.84 7.53
N ASN A 49 12.58 -69.44 7.31
CA ASN A 49 13.68 -70.35 7.00
C ASN A 49 14.98 -69.87 7.67
N PHE A 50 15.79 -70.81 8.15
CA PHE A 50 17.09 -70.51 8.75
C PHE A 50 17.97 -71.77 8.81
N LYS A 51 19.30 -71.58 8.87
CA LYS A 51 20.28 -72.68 8.85
C LYS A 51 20.33 -73.45 10.18
N GLU A 52 20.59 -72.75 11.27
CA GLU A 52 20.76 -73.34 12.60
C GLU A 52 20.12 -72.43 13.65
N ALA A 53 19.59 -73.03 14.72
CA ALA A 53 19.21 -72.33 15.94
C ALA A 53 20.24 -72.59 17.04
N ASN A 54 20.68 -71.54 17.72
CA ASN A 54 21.52 -71.65 18.91
C ASN A 54 20.64 -71.76 20.15
N ILE A 55 20.70 -72.90 20.84
CA ILE A 55 19.93 -73.17 22.05
C ILE A 55 20.86 -73.06 23.25
N SER A 56 20.58 -72.12 24.15
CA SER A 56 21.35 -71.84 25.37
C SER A 56 20.45 -71.85 26.60
N LEU A 57 21.02 -72.09 27.77
CA LEU A 57 20.36 -71.93 29.06
C LEU A 57 20.58 -70.51 29.57
N ASP A 58 19.50 -69.79 29.84
CA ASP A 58 19.56 -68.55 30.60
C ASP A 58 19.72 -68.91 32.09
N ILE A 59 20.94 -68.72 32.60
CA ILE A 59 21.32 -69.10 33.97
C ILE A 59 20.59 -68.30 35.06
N PHE A 60 20.03 -67.13 34.73
CA PHE A 60 19.30 -66.31 35.71
C PHE A 60 17.84 -66.72 35.84
N THR A 61 17.21 -67.09 34.73
CA THR A 61 15.80 -67.50 34.69
C THR A 61 15.63 -69.02 34.71
N LEU A 62 16.73 -69.77 34.60
CA LEU A 62 16.77 -71.22 34.34
C LEU A 62 15.89 -71.61 33.13
N GLY A 63 15.72 -70.71 32.17
CA GLY A 63 14.92 -70.90 30.95
C GLY A 63 15.75 -71.24 29.72
N LEU A 64 15.10 -71.77 28.68
CA LEU A 64 15.73 -71.99 27.37
C LEU A 64 15.69 -70.70 26.54
N LYS A 65 16.85 -70.30 26.03
CA LYS A 65 17.04 -69.20 25.09
C LYS A 65 17.42 -69.76 23.72
N ILE A 66 16.52 -69.61 22.75
CA ILE A 66 16.70 -70.06 21.37
C ILE A 66 16.96 -68.83 20.51
N LYS A 67 18.18 -68.67 20.00
CA LYS A 67 18.59 -67.54 19.14
C LYS A 67 18.83 -68.02 17.71
N ILE A 68 18.14 -67.39 16.77
CA ILE A 68 18.28 -67.61 15.34
C ILE A 68 18.96 -66.39 14.74
N ASN A 69 20.13 -66.57 14.12
CA ASN A 69 20.88 -65.48 13.52
C ASN A 69 20.51 -65.35 12.04
N LYS A 70 20.16 -64.11 11.61
CA LYS A 70 19.77 -63.78 10.23
C LYS A 70 18.78 -64.76 9.59
N PRO A 71 17.60 -65.01 10.19
CA PRO A 71 16.57 -65.83 9.56
C PRO A 71 15.98 -65.14 8.33
N ASP A 72 15.64 -65.93 7.32
CA ASP A 72 14.85 -65.50 6.17
C ASP A 72 13.37 -65.56 6.53
N ILE A 73 12.74 -64.41 6.77
CA ILE A 73 11.32 -64.33 7.12
C ILE A 73 10.56 -63.60 6.02
N LEU A 74 9.53 -64.25 5.49
CA LEU A 74 8.53 -63.64 4.61
C LEU A 74 7.25 -63.43 5.41
N VAL A 75 6.63 -62.25 5.31
CA VAL A 75 5.30 -61.97 5.88
C VAL A 75 4.46 -61.31 4.78
N ASP A 76 3.28 -61.86 4.48
CA ASP A 76 2.40 -61.35 3.41
C ASP A 76 3.14 -61.16 2.06
N ARG A 77 4.03 -62.12 1.74
CA ARG A 77 4.92 -62.13 0.56
C ARG A 77 5.97 -61.01 0.52
N GLN A 78 6.20 -60.30 1.63
CA GLN A 78 7.28 -59.33 1.76
C GLN A 78 8.42 -59.91 2.59
N SER A 79 9.66 -59.71 2.13
CA SER A 79 10.85 -60.09 2.90
C SER A 79 11.06 -59.14 4.06
N ILE A 80 11.29 -59.69 5.25
CA ILE A 80 11.62 -58.96 6.46
C ILE A 80 13.04 -59.34 6.87
N ASN A 81 13.95 -58.37 6.78
CA ASN A 81 15.36 -58.55 7.11
C ASN A 81 15.55 -58.49 8.63
N LEU A 82 16.06 -59.56 9.23
CA LEU A 82 16.33 -59.62 10.67
C LEU A 82 17.81 -59.85 10.94
N LYS A 83 18.36 -59.20 11.98
CA LYS A 83 19.68 -59.52 12.55
C LYS A 83 19.61 -60.80 13.37
N SER A 84 18.58 -60.91 14.21
CA SER A 84 18.33 -62.11 15.01
C SER A 84 16.88 -62.20 15.48
N PHE A 85 16.43 -63.42 15.72
CA PHE A 85 15.15 -63.74 16.35
C PHE A 85 15.40 -64.63 17.56
N THR A 86 15.00 -64.19 18.75
CA THR A 86 15.26 -64.90 20.02
C THR A 86 13.96 -65.24 20.72
N ILE A 87 13.83 -66.49 21.16
CA ILE A 87 12.70 -67.01 21.93
C ILE A 87 13.20 -67.41 23.32
N PHE A 88 12.50 -66.99 24.35
CA PHE A 88 12.71 -67.42 25.74
C PHE A 88 11.52 -68.27 26.19
N SER A 89 11.81 -69.45 26.73
CA SER A 89 10.81 -70.43 27.19
C SER A 89 11.20 -71.00 28.54
N ASP A 90 10.21 -71.37 29.35
CA ASP A 90 10.46 -72.07 30.61
C ASP A 90 11.01 -73.50 30.34
N LEU A 91 12.08 -73.88 31.05
CA LEU A 91 12.73 -75.18 30.93
C LEU A 91 11.78 -76.31 31.33
N LYS A 92 10.96 -76.14 32.39
CA LYS A 92 9.99 -77.16 32.83
C LYS A 92 8.91 -77.38 31.77
N SER A 93 8.38 -76.31 31.21
CA SER A 93 7.35 -76.34 30.15
C SER A 93 7.80 -76.99 28.85
N SER A 94 9.12 -77.05 28.61
CA SER A 94 9.71 -77.63 27.39
C SER A 94 9.69 -79.16 27.38
N PHE A 95 9.44 -79.81 28.53
CA PHE A 95 9.31 -81.27 28.66
C PHE A 95 7.85 -81.75 28.79
N GLU A 96 6.87 -80.86 29.04
CA GLU A 96 5.48 -81.21 29.38
C GLU A 96 4.47 -81.00 28.21
N GLU A 97 4.91 -80.87 26.95
CA GLU A 97 4.10 -80.53 25.75
C GLU A 97 3.27 -79.22 25.83
N LYS A 98 3.28 -78.53 26.96
CA LYS A 98 2.65 -77.22 27.19
C LYS A 98 3.70 -76.12 27.08
N TYR A 99 4.08 -75.74 25.86
CA TYR A 99 5.07 -74.68 25.63
C TYR A 99 4.59 -73.31 26.17
N LEU A 100 5.06 -72.91 27.35
CA LEU A 100 4.79 -71.61 27.97
C LEU A 100 5.87 -70.60 27.55
N LEU A 101 5.72 -70.07 26.34
CA LEU A 101 6.50 -68.94 25.82
C LEU A 101 6.55 -67.81 26.87
N GLN A 102 7.76 -67.33 27.21
CA GLN A 102 7.95 -66.26 28.19
C GLN A 102 8.15 -64.90 27.53
N LYS A 103 9.08 -64.83 26.56
CA LYS A 103 9.51 -63.60 25.91
C LYS A 103 10.00 -63.88 24.48
N ILE A 104 9.79 -62.93 23.58
CA ILE A 104 10.34 -62.91 22.22
C ILE A 104 11.10 -61.60 22.03
N GLU A 105 12.30 -61.68 21.46
CA GLU A 105 13.08 -60.53 21.01
C GLU A 105 13.35 -60.66 19.52
N ILE A 106 12.95 -59.66 18.73
CA ILE A 106 13.17 -59.60 17.29
C ILE A 106 14.05 -58.38 17.01
N HIS A 107 15.25 -58.61 16.49
CA HIS A 107 16.16 -57.54 16.07
C HIS A 107 16.05 -57.39 14.55
N PHE A 108 15.39 -56.34 14.11
CA PHE A 108 15.24 -55.96 12.71
C PHE A 108 16.54 -55.36 12.19
N ASP A 109 16.94 -55.79 11.00
CA ASP A 109 17.94 -55.06 10.22
C ASP A 109 17.27 -53.94 9.42
N ASP A 110 17.99 -53.30 8.51
CA ASP A 110 17.43 -52.31 7.60
C ASP A 110 16.32 -52.92 6.72
N ASN A 111 15.08 -52.46 6.94
CA ASN A 111 13.89 -52.84 6.20
C ASN A 111 13.27 -51.63 5.52
N LYS A 112 12.81 -51.79 4.28
CA LYS A 112 12.05 -50.73 3.59
C LYS A 112 10.69 -50.55 4.26
N ILE A 113 10.36 -49.32 4.64
CA ILE A 113 9.08 -48.99 5.29
C ILE A 113 7.88 -49.36 4.43
N LEU A 114 7.99 -49.19 3.10
CA LEU A 114 6.94 -49.60 2.17
C LEU A 114 6.65 -51.10 2.20
N ASP A 115 7.68 -51.92 2.42
CA ASP A 115 7.51 -53.37 2.48
C ASP A 115 6.91 -53.76 3.83
N LEU A 116 7.38 -53.15 4.93
CA LEU A 116 6.77 -53.32 6.25
C LEU A 116 5.28 -52.90 6.25
N LYS A 117 4.91 -51.82 5.56
CA LYS A 117 3.52 -51.32 5.47
C LYS A 117 2.57 -52.31 4.80
N LYS A 118 3.06 -53.07 3.82
CA LYS A 118 2.25 -54.10 3.14
C LYS A 118 1.95 -55.29 4.05
N THR A 119 2.78 -55.52 5.08
CA THR A 119 2.60 -56.62 6.04
C THR A 119 1.51 -56.33 7.06
N SER A 120 0.91 -57.40 7.57
CA SER A 120 -0.03 -57.40 8.68
C SER A 120 0.59 -56.97 10.03
N LEU A 121 1.93 -56.82 10.10
CA LEU A 121 2.62 -56.31 11.30
C LEU A 121 2.30 -54.82 11.55
N ILE A 122 2.30 -53.99 10.49
CA ILE A 122 2.06 -52.54 10.61
C ILE A 122 0.57 -52.20 10.62
N LYS A 123 -0.28 -52.95 9.90
CA LYS A 123 -1.74 -52.67 9.80
C LYS A 123 -2.47 -52.63 11.14
N LYS A 124 -1.90 -53.21 12.19
CA LYS A 124 -2.43 -53.16 13.56
C LYS A 124 -2.14 -51.85 14.30
N VAL A 125 -1.35 -50.95 13.71
CA VAL A 125 -1.01 -49.63 14.26
C VAL A 125 -1.66 -48.55 13.38
N PRO A 126 -2.88 -48.10 13.72
CA PRO A 126 -3.71 -47.30 12.82
C PRO A 126 -3.06 -46.03 12.23
N VAL A 127 -2.24 -45.33 13.03
CA VAL A 127 -1.56 -44.10 12.58
C VAL A 127 -0.50 -44.37 11.51
N LEU A 128 0.23 -45.48 11.63
CA LEU A 128 1.25 -45.85 10.64
C LEU A 128 0.62 -46.34 9.33
N ASP A 129 -0.53 -47.01 9.42
CA ASP A 129 -1.28 -47.47 8.23
C ASP A 129 -1.80 -46.29 7.40
N GLN A 130 -2.35 -45.27 8.06
CA GLN A 130 -2.88 -44.07 7.40
C GLN A 130 -1.81 -43.15 6.83
N THR A 131 -0.57 -43.23 7.32
CA THR A 131 0.53 -42.38 6.86
C THR A 131 0.96 -42.80 5.45
N LYS A 132 0.97 -41.86 4.50
CA LYS A 132 1.42 -42.10 3.12
C LYS A 132 2.94 -42.02 3.01
N PHE A 133 3.61 -43.11 3.36
CA PHE A 133 5.05 -43.25 3.09
C PHE A 133 5.33 -43.40 1.60
N LEU A 134 6.38 -42.72 1.12
CA LEU A 134 6.87 -42.80 -0.26
C LEU A 134 8.14 -43.66 -0.36
N GLU A 135 9.01 -43.59 0.65
CA GLU A 135 10.25 -44.34 0.77
C GLU A 135 10.79 -44.21 2.21
N GLY A 136 11.80 -45.00 2.54
CA GLY A 136 12.47 -44.94 3.85
C GLY A 136 12.85 -46.31 4.38
N ILE A 137 13.72 -46.31 5.39
CA ILE A 137 14.24 -47.49 6.05
C ILE A 137 13.85 -47.44 7.53
N ALA A 138 13.47 -48.57 8.10
CA ALA A 138 13.28 -48.74 9.53
C ALA A 138 14.06 -49.97 10.02
N ASN A 139 14.67 -49.85 11.20
CA ASN A 139 15.30 -50.93 11.93
C ASN A 139 14.99 -50.79 13.43
N GLY A 140 15.33 -51.80 14.23
CA GLY A 140 15.09 -51.72 15.67
C GLY A 140 14.91 -53.07 16.34
N ASN A 141 14.52 -53.05 17.61
CA ASN A 141 14.34 -54.20 18.47
C ASN A 141 12.89 -54.22 18.97
N LEU A 142 12.16 -55.28 18.64
CA LEU A 142 10.84 -55.57 19.18
C LEU A 142 10.96 -56.59 20.31
N VAL A 143 10.47 -56.26 21.47
CA VAL A 143 10.40 -57.12 22.64
C VAL A 143 8.94 -57.37 22.97
N ILE A 144 8.53 -58.63 22.92
CA ILE A 144 7.22 -59.07 23.39
C ILE A 144 7.45 -59.92 24.63
N ASP A 145 6.93 -59.49 25.77
CA ASP A 145 7.17 -60.11 27.07
C ASP A 145 5.84 -60.35 27.79
N GLN A 146 5.89 -61.09 28.91
CA GLN A 146 4.75 -61.34 29.79
C GLN A 146 3.58 -62.06 29.09
N PHE A 147 3.87 -62.98 28.18
CA PHE A 147 2.88 -63.83 27.50
C PHE A 147 1.95 -64.61 28.44
N GLN A 148 2.37 -64.79 29.70
CA GLN A 148 1.63 -65.51 30.73
C GLN A 148 0.57 -64.64 31.44
N LYS A 149 0.55 -63.32 31.21
CA LYS A 149 -0.47 -62.40 31.74
C LYS A 149 -1.64 -62.26 30.74
N GLN A 150 -2.76 -61.66 31.18
CA GLN A 150 -3.95 -61.44 30.34
C GLN A 150 -3.66 -60.64 29.04
N LYS A 151 -2.58 -59.85 29.02
CA LYS A 151 -2.09 -59.13 27.84
C LYS A 151 -0.57 -59.09 27.84
N ALA A 152 0.06 -59.52 26.75
CA ALA A 152 1.51 -59.42 26.57
C ALA A 152 1.94 -57.95 26.43
N SER A 153 3.06 -57.58 27.07
CA SER A 153 3.69 -56.26 26.89
C SER A 153 4.50 -56.27 25.59
N THR A 154 4.29 -55.27 24.73
CA THR A 154 4.98 -55.15 23.44
C THR A 154 5.69 -53.81 23.40
N ASN A 155 7.02 -53.85 23.35
CA ASN A 155 7.88 -52.68 23.30
C ASN A 155 8.73 -52.71 22.03
N PHE A 156 8.85 -51.60 21.32
CA PHE A 156 9.73 -51.50 20.14
C PHE A 156 10.59 -50.25 20.24
N THR A 157 11.90 -50.41 20.06
CA THR A 157 12.85 -49.29 20.00
C THR A 157 13.63 -49.39 18.70
N GLY A 158 13.78 -48.30 17.97
CA GLY A 158 14.40 -48.36 16.65
C GLY A 158 14.73 -47.01 16.04
N GLU A 159 15.15 -47.05 14.78
CA GLU A 159 15.50 -45.86 14.00
C GLU A 159 14.73 -45.85 12.68
N LEU A 160 14.24 -44.67 12.30
CA LEU A 160 13.72 -44.34 10.99
C LEU A 160 14.80 -43.57 10.23
N LYS A 161 15.12 -43.97 9.00
CA LYS A 161 16.17 -43.35 8.16
C LYS A 161 15.63 -42.99 6.78
N ASN A 162 15.94 -41.76 6.35
CA ASN A 162 15.61 -41.24 5.02
C ASN A 162 14.14 -41.45 4.63
N VAL A 163 13.23 -41.23 5.57
CA VAL A 163 11.80 -41.42 5.35
C VAL A 163 11.23 -40.24 4.56
N SER A 164 10.44 -40.55 3.53
CA SER A 164 9.69 -39.55 2.78
C SER A 164 8.20 -39.77 2.99
N ILE A 165 7.47 -38.70 3.33
CA ILE A 165 6.04 -38.72 3.68
C ILE A 165 5.28 -37.73 2.80
N ASP A 166 4.21 -38.22 2.19
CA ASP A 166 3.22 -37.38 1.51
C ASP A 166 2.15 -36.93 2.52
N ILE A 167 2.08 -35.62 2.78
CA ILE A 167 1.16 -35.06 3.79
C ILE A 167 -0.21 -34.74 3.19
N TYR A 168 -0.26 -34.02 2.07
CA TYR A 168 -1.49 -33.48 1.49
C TYR A 168 -1.31 -33.09 0.02
N GLU A 169 -2.40 -33.08 -0.74
CA GLU A 169 -2.41 -32.63 -2.13
C GLU A 169 -1.92 -31.16 -2.23
N ASP A 170 -1.06 -30.88 -3.21
CA ASP A 170 -0.45 -29.57 -3.48
C ASP A 170 0.55 -29.01 -2.44
N VAL A 171 0.91 -29.79 -1.43
CA VAL A 171 1.94 -29.42 -0.44
C VAL A 171 3.24 -30.21 -0.72
N PRO A 172 4.45 -29.63 -0.51
CA PRO A 172 5.70 -30.38 -0.63
C PRO A 172 5.73 -31.61 0.29
N PHE A 173 6.33 -32.70 -0.18
CA PHE A 173 6.60 -33.87 0.66
C PHE A 173 7.60 -33.55 1.77
N ILE A 174 7.48 -34.24 2.90
CA ILE A 174 8.58 -34.36 3.85
C ILE A 174 9.57 -35.35 3.25
N LYS A 175 10.84 -34.98 3.21
CA LYS A 175 11.94 -35.81 2.71
C LYS A 175 13.03 -35.96 3.77
N ASN A 176 13.82 -37.02 3.63
CA ASN A 176 15.00 -37.29 4.45
C ASN A 176 14.69 -37.29 5.96
N LEU A 177 13.47 -37.66 6.36
CA LEU A 177 13.09 -37.70 7.77
C LEU A 177 13.83 -38.82 8.47
N THR A 178 14.54 -38.46 9.53
CA THR A 178 15.30 -39.36 10.41
C THR A 178 14.85 -39.12 11.84
N SER A 179 14.65 -40.19 12.60
CA SER A 179 14.14 -40.12 13.97
C SER A 179 14.41 -41.43 14.69
N ASN A 180 14.62 -41.36 16.00
CA ASN A 180 14.45 -42.53 16.85
C ASN A 180 12.94 -42.78 17.03
N ILE A 181 12.53 -44.03 17.07
CA ILE A 181 11.14 -44.45 17.26
C ILE A 181 11.06 -45.39 18.46
N ASP A 182 10.16 -45.09 19.37
CA ASP A 182 9.81 -45.92 20.50
C ASP A 182 8.31 -46.21 20.51
N PHE A 183 7.95 -47.45 20.80
CA PHE A 183 6.57 -47.87 21.04
C PHE A 183 6.53 -48.60 22.36
N GLU A 184 5.89 -48.00 23.35
CA GLU A 184 5.71 -48.56 24.68
C GLU A 184 4.35 -48.11 25.23
N ASN A 185 3.65 -48.97 25.96
CA ASN A 185 2.36 -48.65 26.59
C ASN A 185 1.32 -48.04 25.63
N ASN A 186 1.20 -48.59 24.41
CA ASN A 186 0.33 -48.08 23.33
C ASN A 186 0.59 -46.61 22.96
N LYS A 187 1.79 -46.09 23.22
CA LYS A 187 2.25 -44.75 22.83
C LYS A 187 3.39 -44.92 21.83
N ILE A 188 3.29 -44.23 20.70
CA ILE A 188 4.38 -44.08 19.73
C ILE A 188 5.08 -42.77 20.04
N THR A 189 6.40 -42.78 20.16
CA THR A 189 7.23 -41.62 20.41
C THR A 189 8.29 -41.54 19.34
N LEU A 190 8.37 -40.40 18.65
CA LEU A 190 9.43 -40.05 17.73
C LEU A 190 10.32 -39.02 18.41
N SER A 191 11.59 -39.34 18.62
CA SER A 191 12.57 -38.42 19.22
C SER A 191 13.70 -38.09 18.27
N GLU A 192 14.30 -36.92 18.45
CA GLU A 192 15.38 -36.39 17.59
C GLU A 192 14.97 -36.34 16.11
N VAL A 193 13.74 -35.89 15.84
CA VAL A 193 13.21 -35.81 14.48
C VAL A 193 13.95 -34.73 13.71
N VAL A 194 14.53 -35.10 12.58
CA VAL A 194 15.14 -34.17 11.61
C VAL A 194 14.63 -34.52 10.22
N GLY A 195 14.26 -33.53 9.41
CA GLY A 195 13.85 -33.76 8.02
C GLY A 195 13.75 -32.46 7.23
N VAL A 196 13.25 -32.54 6.00
CA VAL A 196 13.10 -31.38 5.12
C VAL A 196 11.68 -31.31 4.57
N PHE A 197 11.03 -30.16 4.69
CA PHE A 197 9.74 -29.83 4.10
C PHE A 197 9.91 -28.74 3.03
N GLY A 198 9.87 -29.15 1.76
CA GLY A 198 10.17 -28.24 0.65
C GLY A 198 11.59 -27.70 0.72
N THR A 199 11.77 -26.45 1.14
CA THR A 199 13.07 -25.81 1.36
C THR A 199 13.36 -25.49 2.84
N PHE A 200 12.51 -25.97 3.74
CA PHE A 200 12.62 -25.72 5.18
C PHE A 200 13.07 -26.98 5.90
N ASP A 201 13.94 -26.82 6.90
CA ASP A 201 14.30 -27.88 7.82
C ASP A 201 13.16 -28.10 8.81
N ILE A 202 12.94 -29.36 9.19
CA ILE A 202 12.00 -29.77 10.24
C ILE A 202 12.82 -30.36 11.38
N LYS A 203 12.56 -29.90 12.61
CA LYS A 203 13.18 -30.42 13.84
C LYS A 203 12.14 -30.66 14.92
N SER A 204 12.30 -31.72 15.70
CA SER A 204 11.50 -31.96 16.91
C SER A 204 12.29 -32.79 17.91
N ASP A 205 12.28 -32.37 19.18
CA ASP A 205 12.87 -33.16 20.27
C ASP A 205 12.03 -34.42 20.53
N GLU A 206 10.71 -34.26 20.58
CA GLU A 206 9.75 -35.35 20.75
C GLU A 206 8.40 -35.00 20.09
N VAL A 207 7.87 -35.95 19.30
CA VAL A 207 6.47 -36.02 18.89
C VAL A 207 5.91 -37.37 19.31
N SER A 208 4.77 -37.38 19.98
CA SER A 208 4.15 -38.62 20.41
C SER A 208 2.67 -38.73 20.11
N TYR A 209 2.24 -39.95 19.84
CA TYR A 209 0.86 -40.33 19.63
C TYR A 209 0.45 -41.43 20.61
N SER A 210 -0.52 -41.14 21.48
CA SER A 210 -1.14 -42.14 22.35
C SER A 210 -2.32 -42.78 21.64
N ILE A 211 -2.26 -44.10 21.41
CA ILE A 211 -3.34 -44.85 20.76
C ILE A 211 -4.58 -44.91 21.66
N ASP A 212 -4.39 -45.15 22.97
CA ASP A 212 -5.50 -45.25 23.93
C ASP A 212 -6.27 -43.93 24.05
N ASN A 213 -5.54 -42.81 24.14
CA ASN A 213 -6.14 -41.48 24.27
C ASN A 213 -6.52 -40.85 22.92
N ARG A 214 -5.97 -41.37 21.81
CA ARG A 214 -6.00 -40.78 20.46
C ARG A 214 -5.56 -39.33 20.46
N GLU A 215 -4.43 -39.07 21.12
CA GLU A 215 -3.87 -37.75 21.30
C GLU A 215 -2.48 -37.66 20.67
N LEU A 216 -2.27 -36.61 19.86
CA LEU A 216 -0.98 -36.21 19.29
C LEU A 216 -0.45 -35.00 20.06
N ARG A 217 0.77 -35.13 20.60
CA ARG A 217 1.46 -34.09 21.36
C ARG A 217 2.90 -33.97 20.86
N GLY A 218 3.47 -32.76 20.94
CA GLY A 218 4.88 -32.56 20.58
C GLY A 218 5.17 -31.15 20.13
N ASN A 219 6.45 -30.84 19.91
CA ASN A 219 6.89 -29.55 19.41
C ASN A 219 7.59 -29.70 18.06
N ILE A 220 7.01 -29.16 16.99
CA ILE A 220 7.64 -29.18 15.66
C ILE A 220 8.14 -27.79 15.33
N ILE A 221 9.42 -27.68 15.02
CA ILE A 221 10.07 -26.47 14.53
C ILE A 221 10.30 -26.63 13.04
N ILE A 222 9.87 -25.65 12.26
CA ILE A 222 10.16 -25.53 10.83
C ILE A 222 10.99 -24.26 10.63
N ASP A 223 12.23 -24.40 10.18
CA ASP A 223 13.17 -23.29 10.00
C ASP A 223 13.77 -23.25 8.60
N GLY A 224 13.88 -22.07 8.00
CA GLY A 224 14.51 -21.96 6.68
C GLY A 224 14.41 -20.59 6.02
N GLN A 225 15.12 -20.48 4.90
CA GLN A 225 15.11 -19.27 4.08
C GLN A 225 13.97 -19.29 3.06
N LEU A 226 13.28 -18.16 2.94
CA LEU A 226 12.35 -17.91 1.86
C LEU A 226 13.14 -17.61 0.58
N LYS A 227 12.78 -18.31 -0.49
CA LYS A 227 13.34 -18.11 -1.83
C LYS A 227 12.26 -17.56 -2.76
N SER A 228 12.66 -16.72 -3.71
CA SER A 228 11.76 -16.13 -4.71
C SER A 228 11.03 -17.16 -5.58
N SER A 229 11.56 -18.38 -5.68
CA SER A 229 10.93 -19.51 -6.36
C SER A 229 9.74 -20.11 -5.62
N LEU A 230 9.46 -19.69 -4.38
CA LEU A 230 8.34 -20.20 -3.59
C LEU A 230 7.01 -19.73 -4.18
N ASN A 231 6.17 -20.67 -4.61
CA ASN A 231 4.83 -20.36 -5.09
C ASN A 231 3.87 -20.13 -3.91
N LEU A 232 3.67 -18.87 -3.54
CA LEU A 232 2.80 -18.46 -2.44
C LEU A 232 1.31 -18.79 -2.68
N ASN A 233 0.87 -18.97 -3.94
CA ASN A 233 -0.53 -19.28 -4.25
C ASN A 233 -0.94 -20.69 -3.81
N LYS A 234 0.01 -21.60 -3.64
CA LYS A 234 -0.26 -22.94 -3.08
C LYS A 234 -0.53 -22.90 -1.58
N ILE A 235 -0.21 -21.79 -0.92
CA ILE A 235 -0.48 -21.58 0.51
C ILE A 235 -1.90 -20.98 0.60
N SER A 236 -2.89 -21.82 0.87
CA SER A 236 -4.29 -21.39 1.01
C SER A 236 -4.45 -20.36 2.14
N THR A 237 -4.77 -19.11 1.80
CA THR A 237 -5.07 -18.06 2.79
C THR A 237 -6.56 -17.76 2.85
N SER A 238 -7.33 -18.61 3.53
CA SER A 238 -8.74 -18.32 3.89
C SER A 238 -8.88 -17.24 4.96
N LEU A 239 -7.79 -16.82 5.60
CA LEU A 239 -7.80 -15.91 6.75
C LEU A 239 -8.05 -14.45 6.37
N ILE A 240 -7.58 -14.02 5.19
CA ILE A 240 -7.73 -12.67 4.66
C ILE A 240 -7.71 -12.80 3.13
N ASN A 241 -8.66 -12.21 2.41
CA ASN A 241 -8.70 -12.15 0.92
C ASN A 241 -7.53 -11.31 0.35
N LEU A 242 -6.29 -11.63 0.71
CA LEU A 242 -5.08 -11.03 0.15
C LEU A 242 -4.77 -11.74 -1.16
N ASN A 243 -4.54 -10.97 -2.22
CA ASN A 243 -4.05 -11.53 -3.47
C ASN A 243 -2.52 -11.69 -3.38
N LEU A 244 -2.06 -12.92 -3.13
CA LEU A 244 -0.64 -13.25 -3.01
C LEU A 244 0.11 -13.16 -4.35
N GLU A 245 -0.58 -13.14 -5.50
CA GLU A 245 0.04 -12.95 -6.83
C GLU A 245 0.73 -11.59 -6.98
N LYS A 246 0.35 -10.63 -6.14
CA LYS A 246 0.92 -9.27 -6.14
C LYS A 246 2.23 -9.18 -5.37
N ILE A 247 2.62 -10.24 -4.65
CA ILE A 247 3.88 -10.31 -3.89
C ILE A 247 4.99 -10.81 -4.82
N LYS A 248 6.10 -10.08 -4.86
CA LYS A 248 7.30 -10.38 -5.66
C LYS A 248 8.56 -10.26 -4.81
N ASP A 249 9.66 -10.80 -5.30
CA ASP A 249 11.00 -10.68 -4.70
C ASP A 249 11.03 -11.07 -3.21
N ILE A 250 10.33 -12.14 -2.83
CA ILE A 250 10.27 -12.58 -1.43
C ILE A 250 11.61 -13.20 -1.00
N GLY A 251 12.09 -12.79 0.17
CA GLY A 251 13.31 -13.32 0.79
C GLY A 251 13.34 -13.10 2.30
N GLY A 252 14.31 -13.69 2.99
CA GLY A 252 14.47 -13.61 4.45
C GLY A 252 14.36 -14.97 5.14
N GLN A 253 14.29 -14.97 6.47
CA GLN A 253 14.20 -16.19 7.28
C GLN A 253 12.85 -16.32 7.97
N LEU A 254 12.38 -17.56 8.07
CA LEU A 254 11.14 -17.92 8.74
C LEU A 254 11.40 -19.08 9.71
N THR A 255 10.84 -18.97 10.91
CA THR A 255 10.82 -20.05 11.89
C THR A 255 9.40 -20.21 12.42
N LEU A 256 8.79 -21.37 12.23
CA LEU A 256 7.48 -21.74 12.77
C LEU A 256 7.66 -22.80 13.84
N ASN A 257 7.37 -22.44 15.10
CA ASN A 257 7.28 -23.39 16.19
C ASN A 257 5.81 -23.77 16.41
N SER A 258 5.50 -25.06 16.33
CA SER A 258 4.16 -25.64 16.44
C SER A 258 4.09 -26.54 17.67
N ASN A 259 3.39 -26.09 18.72
CA ASN A 259 3.13 -26.89 19.91
C ASN A 259 1.81 -27.64 19.73
N LEU A 260 1.90 -28.91 19.36
CA LEU A 260 0.79 -29.79 19.01
C LEU A 260 0.07 -30.29 20.28
N ASP A 261 -1.25 -30.18 20.30
CA ASP A 261 -2.13 -30.83 21.28
C ASP A 261 -3.47 -31.10 20.59
N ILE A 262 -3.54 -32.25 19.91
CA ILE A 262 -4.66 -32.63 19.04
C ILE A 262 -5.25 -33.94 19.53
N LYS A 263 -6.58 -34.01 19.62
CA LYS A 263 -7.33 -35.22 19.95
C LYS A 263 -8.21 -35.64 18.78
N PHE A 264 -8.26 -36.93 18.50
CA PHE A 264 -9.00 -37.53 17.40
C PHE A 264 -10.15 -38.42 17.86
N ASP A 265 -11.15 -38.62 17.00
CA ASP A 265 -12.19 -39.66 17.15
C ASP A 265 -11.72 -41.03 16.63
N ASN A 266 -12.62 -42.02 16.56
CA ASN A 266 -12.29 -43.38 16.09
C ASN A 266 -11.91 -43.41 14.59
N ASN A 267 -12.32 -42.39 13.84
CA ASN A 267 -12.11 -42.25 12.40
C ASN A 267 -10.99 -41.24 12.08
N PHE A 268 -10.17 -40.89 13.08
CA PHE A 268 -9.06 -39.93 12.94
C PHE A 268 -9.49 -38.52 12.56
N LYS A 269 -10.76 -38.15 12.80
CA LYS A 269 -11.21 -36.77 12.68
C LYS A 269 -10.84 -36.01 13.95
N VAL A 270 -10.35 -34.78 13.78
CA VAL A 270 -9.99 -33.91 14.90
C VAL A 270 -11.24 -33.51 15.68
N ILE A 271 -11.31 -33.88 16.96
CA ILE A 271 -12.39 -33.50 17.88
C ILE A 271 -12.00 -32.33 18.79
N LYS A 272 -10.71 -32.17 19.07
CA LYS A 272 -10.18 -31.08 19.88
C LYS A 272 -8.80 -30.71 19.39
N ASP A 273 -8.59 -29.43 19.16
CA ASP A 273 -7.30 -28.88 18.76
C ASP A 273 -6.98 -27.69 19.67
N LYS A 274 -5.89 -27.82 20.43
CA LYS A 274 -5.32 -26.80 21.31
C LYS A 274 -3.97 -26.30 20.77
N THR A 275 -3.59 -26.70 19.56
CA THR A 275 -2.29 -26.39 18.97
C THR A 275 -2.05 -24.90 18.93
N GLN A 276 -0.85 -24.49 19.36
CA GLN A 276 -0.38 -23.11 19.33
C GLN A 276 0.78 -22.99 18.35
N PHE A 277 0.72 -21.97 17.50
CA PHE A 277 1.75 -21.68 16.50
C PHE A 277 2.43 -20.37 16.84
N ASN A 278 3.76 -20.36 16.84
CA ASN A 278 4.61 -19.18 16.97
C ASN A 278 5.43 -19.03 15.70
N LEU A 279 5.04 -18.10 14.85
CA LEU A 279 5.73 -17.75 13.60
C LEU A 279 6.64 -16.55 13.83
N ASN A 280 7.94 -16.75 13.66
CA ASN A 280 8.95 -15.70 13.65
C ASN A 280 9.42 -15.43 12.23
N THR A 281 9.57 -14.16 11.89
CA THR A 281 10.22 -13.70 10.66
C THR A 281 11.44 -12.87 11.02
N THR A 282 12.55 -13.08 10.32
CA THR A 282 13.78 -12.29 10.49
C THR A 282 14.22 -11.79 9.12
N ASN A 283 14.36 -10.46 9.00
CA ASN A 283 14.73 -9.78 7.76
C ASN A 283 13.89 -10.20 6.54
N LEU A 284 12.59 -10.46 6.75
CA LEU A 284 11.69 -10.75 5.63
C LEU A 284 11.57 -9.51 4.75
N ASN A 285 11.67 -9.72 3.43
CA ASN A 285 11.51 -8.68 2.42
C ASN A 285 10.61 -9.19 1.29
N PHE A 286 9.86 -8.28 0.70
CA PHE A 286 9.08 -8.51 -0.50
C PHE A 286 8.60 -7.17 -1.09
N LYS A 287 8.28 -7.18 -2.38
CA LYS A 287 7.56 -6.09 -3.03
C LYS A 287 6.09 -6.45 -3.21
N TYR A 288 5.21 -5.49 -2.98
CA TYR A 288 3.79 -5.61 -3.28
C TYR A 288 3.41 -4.64 -4.39
N SER A 289 2.95 -5.17 -5.53
CA SER A 289 2.59 -4.38 -6.71
C SER A 289 1.06 -4.34 -6.90
N ASP A 290 0.45 -3.16 -6.71
CA ASP A 290 -0.95 -2.90 -7.07
C ASP A 290 -1.03 -1.65 -7.96
N GLN A 291 -1.76 -0.59 -7.57
CA GLN A 291 -1.68 0.71 -8.24
C GLN A 291 -0.31 1.38 -8.06
N TYR A 292 0.37 1.07 -6.96
CA TYR A 292 1.71 1.53 -6.61
C TYR A 292 2.55 0.33 -6.22
N GLU A 293 3.87 0.48 -6.29
CA GLU A 293 4.82 -0.51 -5.81
C GLU A 293 5.25 -0.13 -4.38
N PHE A 294 5.13 -1.09 -3.47
CA PHE A 294 5.50 -0.96 -2.08
C PHE A 294 6.66 -1.92 -1.78
N ASP A 295 7.80 -1.37 -1.37
CA ASP A 295 9.00 -2.13 -1.04
C ASP A 295 9.06 -2.34 0.47
N PHE A 296 8.73 -3.57 0.91
CA PHE A 296 8.81 -3.97 2.31
C PHE A 296 10.14 -4.67 2.56
N LYS A 297 10.91 -4.17 3.52
CA LYS A 297 12.23 -4.67 3.92
C LYS A 297 12.29 -4.85 5.43
N ASN A 298 13.24 -5.67 5.87
CA ASN A 298 13.58 -5.86 7.27
C ASN A 298 12.35 -6.12 8.16
N ILE A 299 11.41 -6.93 7.67
CA ILE A 299 10.25 -7.31 8.47
C ILE A 299 10.73 -8.30 9.52
N ASN A 300 10.68 -7.88 10.79
CA ASN A 300 10.96 -8.70 11.94
C ASN A 300 9.67 -8.79 12.77
N SER A 301 9.13 -10.00 12.93
CA SER A 301 7.85 -10.15 13.62
C SER A 301 7.73 -11.46 14.37
N LEU A 302 6.97 -11.43 15.47
CA LEU A 302 6.47 -12.60 16.16
C LEU A 302 4.94 -12.64 16.04
N THR A 303 4.42 -13.72 15.46
CA THR A 303 3.00 -13.97 15.27
C THR A 303 2.60 -15.26 15.99
N LYS A 304 1.77 -15.12 17.03
CA LYS A 304 1.17 -16.24 17.76
C LYS A 304 -0.25 -16.46 17.26
N PHE A 305 -0.60 -17.69 16.87
CA PHE A 305 -1.95 -17.98 16.39
C PHE A 305 -2.38 -19.42 16.68
N ASP A 306 -3.68 -19.66 16.60
CA ASP A 306 -4.27 -20.99 16.71
C ASP A 306 -5.27 -21.26 15.57
N ARG A 307 -5.81 -22.48 15.52
CA ARG A 307 -6.80 -22.86 14.51
C ARG A 307 -8.21 -22.33 14.78
N LYS A 308 -8.48 -21.82 15.99
CA LYS A 308 -9.77 -21.21 16.36
C LYS A 308 -9.85 -19.76 15.88
N GLY A 309 -8.74 -19.21 15.39
CA GLY A 309 -8.62 -17.86 14.83
C GLY A 309 -8.17 -16.82 15.85
N GLN A 310 -7.64 -17.24 17.01
CA GLN A 310 -6.89 -16.34 17.89
C GLN A 310 -5.58 -15.96 17.18
N LEU A 311 -5.22 -14.68 17.22
CA LEU A 311 -3.99 -14.17 16.61
C LEU A 311 -3.45 -12.97 17.40
N VAL A 312 -2.16 -12.99 17.70
CA VAL A 312 -1.40 -11.86 18.25
C VAL A 312 -0.12 -11.73 17.45
N ALA A 313 0.01 -10.66 16.67
CA ALA A 313 1.19 -10.39 15.86
C ALA A 313 1.77 -9.01 16.20
N ASN A 314 3.08 -8.94 16.43
CA ASN A 314 3.78 -7.67 16.58
C ASN A 314 5.09 -7.71 15.82
N GLY A 315 5.51 -6.57 15.30
CA GLY A 315 6.77 -6.48 14.60
C GLY A 315 7.08 -5.08 14.08
N ASP A 316 8.24 -4.98 13.45
CA ASP A 316 8.73 -3.82 12.74
C ASP A 316 9.01 -4.17 11.28
N PHE A 317 9.00 -3.15 10.44
CA PHE A 317 9.33 -3.24 9.02
C PHE A 317 9.81 -1.89 8.48
N VAL A 318 10.49 -1.95 7.35
CA VAL A 318 10.87 -0.78 6.55
C VAL A 318 10.00 -0.76 5.31
N LEU A 319 9.24 0.31 5.09
CA LEU A 319 8.47 0.56 3.88
C LEU A 319 9.08 1.74 3.13
N ASN A 320 9.52 1.53 1.89
CA ASN A 320 10.14 2.58 1.06
C ASN A 320 11.19 3.39 1.84
N ASN A 321 12.11 2.69 2.52
CA ASN A 321 13.18 3.24 3.36
C ASN A 321 12.73 3.94 4.66
N LYS A 322 11.48 3.77 5.10
CA LYS A 322 10.96 4.33 6.35
C LYS A 322 10.59 3.25 7.37
N LYS A 323 10.95 3.44 8.64
CA LYS A 323 10.70 2.48 9.72
C LYS A 323 9.26 2.57 10.21
N ASN A 324 8.66 1.41 10.43
CA ASN A 324 7.26 1.24 10.80
C ASN A 324 7.11 0.06 11.76
N ASN A 325 6.13 0.12 12.64
CA ASN A 325 5.80 -0.91 13.61
C ASN A 325 4.32 -1.24 13.50
N PHE A 326 3.98 -2.51 13.72
CA PHE A 326 2.60 -2.98 13.76
C PHE A 326 2.31 -3.83 15.00
N ALA A 327 1.06 -3.79 15.42
CA ALA A 327 0.49 -4.70 16.39
C ALA A 327 -0.91 -5.12 15.93
N ILE A 328 -1.17 -6.42 15.88
CA ILE A 328 -2.43 -7.01 15.43
C ILE A 328 -2.91 -7.98 16.50
N ASN A 329 -4.17 -7.87 16.89
CA ASN A 329 -4.80 -8.77 17.85
C ASN A 329 -6.19 -9.22 17.36
N ARG A 330 -6.49 -10.50 17.53
CA ARG A 330 -7.81 -11.10 17.26
C ARG A 330 -8.06 -12.18 18.29
N LYS A 331 -9.22 -12.12 18.96
CA LYS A 331 -9.56 -13.09 20.02
C LYS A 331 -10.10 -14.41 19.46
N SER A 332 -10.85 -14.36 18.37
CA SER A 332 -11.40 -15.55 17.70
C SER A 332 -11.70 -15.27 16.23
N SER A 333 -11.98 -16.33 15.47
CA SER A 333 -12.43 -16.23 14.07
C SER A 333 -13.69 -15.36 13.84
N LYS A 334 -14.51 -15.10 14.87
CA LYS A 334 -15.70 -14.24 14.74
C LYS A 334 -15.40 -12.76 15.00
N ASP A 335 -14.28 -12.46 15.65
CA ASP A 335 -13.88 -11.11 16.05
C ASP A 335 -13.17 -10.35 14.93
N PHE A 336 -13.16 -9.02 15.06
CA PHE A 336 -12.38 -8.12 14.23
C PHE A 336 -10.89 -8.23 14.57
N PHE A 337 -10.04 -8.02 13.58
CA PHE A 337 -8.63 -7.72 13.80
C PHE A 337 -8.50 -6.30 14.35
N ASP A 338 -8.01 -6.16 15.57
CA ASP A 338 -7.56 -4.89 16.14
C ASP A 338 -6.14 -4.62 15.66
N ILE A 339 -5.97 -3.64 14.79
CA ILE A 339 -4.72 -3.32 14.13
C ILE A 339 -4.28 -1.93 14.59
N LYS A 340 -3.04 -1.85 15.06
CA LYS A 340 -2.32 -0.61 15.33
C LYS A 340 -1.10 -0.57 14.43
N LEU A 341 -0.90 0.57 13.79
CA LEU A 341 0.24 0.81 12.91
C LEU A 341 0.80 2.19 13.20
N ASN A 342 2.11 2.30 13.38
CA ASN A 342 2.77 3.58 13.59
C ASN A 342 4.15 3.58 12.95
N GLY A 343 4.62 4.75 12.55
CA GLY A 343 5.92 4.87 11.91
C GLY A 343 6.08 6.17 11.16
N GLU A 344 7.10 6.22 10.33
CA GLU A 344 7.37 7.35 9.43
C GLU A 344 6.93 6.99 8.01
N ILE A 345 6.39 7.97 7.27
CA ILE A 345 6.05 7.79 5.86
C ILE A 345 6.22 9.09 5.08
N ASN A 346 6.60 8.99 3.81
CA ASN A 346 6.49 10.09 2.86
C ASN A 346 5.29 9.85 1.95
N LEU A 347 4.19 10.55 2.18
CA LEU A 347 2.95 10.36 1.41
C LEU A 347 3.13 10.70 -0.08
N LYS A 348 3.91 11.74 -0.38
CA LYS A 348 4.17 12.19 -1.76
C LYS A 348 4.90 11.11 -2.55
N GLU A 349 5.98 10.57 -2.00
CA GLU A 349 6.80 9.52 -2.62
C GLU A 349 6.07 8.18 -2.69
N THR A 350 5.31 7.84 -1.64
CA THR A 350 4.66 6.52 -1.51
C THR A 350 3.39 6.40 -2.35
N PHE A 351 2.50 7.40 -2.29
CA PHE A 351 1.14 7.27 -2.85
C PHE A 351 0.83 8.22 -4.00
N PHE A 352 1.37 9.43 -4.02
CA PHE A 352 0.85 10.44 -4.95
C PHE A 352 1.72 10.64 -6.18
N LYS A 353 3.05 10.47 -6.10
CA LYS A 353 4.04 10.73 -7.17
C LYS A 353 3.75 12.01 -7.99
N LYS A 354 3.09 12.99 -7.36
CA LYS A 354 2.62 14.25 -7.96
C LYS A 354 3.39 15.39 -7.32
N ASN A 355 3.78 16.36 -8.14
CA ASN A 355 4.51 17.54 -7.66
C ASN A 355 3.67 18.42 -6.71
N ASP A 356 2.34 18.37 -6.84
CA ASP A 356 1.41 19.29 -6.17
C ASP A 356 0.74 18.74 -4.90
N PHE A 357 1.31 17.69 -4.28
CA PHE A 357 0.75 17.18 -3.01
C PHE A 357 0.95 18.18 -1.86
N LEU A 358 -0.02 18.30 -0.95
CA LEU A 358 -0.06 19.36 0.07
C LEU A 358 1.00 19.19 1.17
N ILE A 359 1.32 17.95 1.55
CA ILE A 359 2.33 17.64 2.57
C ILE A 359 3.61 17.20 1.84
N LYS A 360 4.70 17.95 1.95
CA LYS A 360 5.85 17.78 1.05
C LYS A 360 6.85 16.73 1.51
N ASP A 361 6.94 16.48 2.80
CA ASP A 361 8.00 15.68 3.43
C ASP A 361 7.47 14.48 4.20
N ASN A 362 8.40 13.80 4.88
CA ASN A 362 8.09 12.71 5.79
C ASN A 362 7.27 13.22 6.96
N LEU A 363 6.39 12.35 7.46
CA LEU A 363 5.56 12.57 8.63
C LEU A 363 5.52 11.31 9.47
N ASP A 364 5.31 11.48 10.77
CA ASP A 364 5.01 10.36 11.65
C ASP A 364 3.50 10.14 11.67
N TYR A 365 3.08 8.87 11.70
CA TYR A 365 1.67 8.53 11.73
C TYR A 365 1.36 7.50 12.82
N ASN A 366 0.12 7.52 13.28
CA ASN A 366 -0.49 6.53 14.14
C ASN A 366 -1.87 6.20 13.59
N ILE A 367 -2.07 4.93 13.26
CA ILE A 367 -3.29 4.37 12.70
C ILE A 367 -3.83 3.31 13.64
N LYS A 368 -5.14 3.34 13.87
CA LYS A 368 -5.88 2.30 14.59
C LYS A 368 -7.09 1.90 13.78
N THR A 369 -7.33 0.59 13.64
CA THR A 369 -8.50 0.10 12.92
C THR A 369 -9.00 -1.23 13.47
N LYS A 370 -10.31 -1.45 13.35
CA LYS A 370 -10.95 -2.75 13.56
C LYS A 370 -11.40 -3.28 12.21
N LEU A 371 -10.71 -4.30 11.72
CA LEU A 371 -10.89 -4.83 10.37
C LEU A 371 -11.56 -6.21 10.42
N LYS A 372 -12.64 -6.40 9.66
CA LYS A 372 -13.24 -7.72 9.41
C LYS A 372 -13.02 -8.18 7.97
N ASP A 373 -13.16 -7.25 7.04
CA ASP A 373 -12.87 -7.42 5.62
C ASP A 373 -12.40 -6.09 5.02
N PHE A 374 -11.88 -6.11 3.79
CA PHE A 374 -11.45 -4.90 3.07
C PHE A 374 -12.59 -4.12 2.38
N LYS A 375 -13.84 -4.59 2.46
CA LYS A 375 -15.00 -3.92 1.87
C LYS A 375 -15.56 -2.86 2.80
N LYS A 376 -15.59 -3.13 4.11
CA LYS A 376 -16.07 -2.20 5.14
C LYS A 376 -15.10 -2.06 6.30
N PHE A 377 -14.56 -0.87 6.46
CA PHE A 377 -13.61 -0.57 7.53
C PHE A 377 -13.68 0.87 8.00
N ASN A 378 -13.18 1.08 9.22
CA ASN A 378 -13.03 2.38 9.84
C ASN A 378 -11.60 2.52 10.38
N ILE A 379 -10.90 3.57 9.97
CA ILE A 379 -9.50 3.83 10.31
C ILE A 379 -9.42 5.17 11.03
N GLU A 380 -8.98 5.14 12.28
CA GLU A 380 -8.60 6.35 13.01
C GLU A 380 -7.15 6.67 12.67
N THR A 381 -6.90 7.89 12.20
CA THR A 381 -5.57 8.33 11.76
C THR A 381 -5.17 9.60 12.48
N SER A 382 -3.94 9.61 13.00
CA SER A 382 -3.27 10.77 13.56
C SER A 382 -1.92 10.93 12.87
N LEU A 383 -1.67 12.10 12.29
CA LEU A 383 -0.42 12.44 11.62
C LEU A 383 0.27 13.55 12.42
N ASP A 384 1.53 13.34 12.80
CA ASP A 384 2.41 14.39 13.28
C ASP A 384 3.12 15.02 12.07
N LEU A 385 2.79 16.28 11.82
CA LEU A 385 3.29 17.02 10.67
C LEU A 385 4.44 17.93 11.08
N SER A 386 4.97 17.86 12.30
CA SER A 386 5.96 18.81 12.83
C SER A 386 7.18 18.96 11.93
N ASN A 387 7.66 17.84 11.37
CA ASN A 387 8.83 17.77 10.49
C ASN A 387 8.50 17.93 9.00
N SER A 388 7.23 18.20 8.65
CA SER A 388 6.79 18.37 7.26
C SER A 388 6.38 19.79 6.94
N GLU A 389 6.66 20.23 5.72
CA GLU A 389 6.02 21.41 5.14
C GLU A 389 4.59 21.06 4.69
N VAL A 390 3.63 21.95 5.00
CA VAL A 390 2.25 21.86 4.51
C VAL A 390 1.94 23.12 3.72
N ASP A 391 1.74 22.98 2.41
CA ASP A 391 1.48 24.08 1.50
C ASP A 391 0.01 24.10 1.08
N LEU A 392 -0.75 25.09 1.58
CA LEU A 392 -2.15 25.32 1.29
C LEU A 392 -2.30 26.56 0.40
N SER A 393 -1.99 26.37 -0.88
CA SER A 393 -1.94 27.44 -1.88
C SER A 393 -3.19 28.28 -1.98
N LEU A 394 -4.35 27.64 -1.83
CA LEU A 394 -5.67 28.26 -1.89
C LEU A 394 -5.89 29.32 -0.81
N PHE A 395 -5.16 29.26 0.30
CA PHE A 395 -5.25 30.20 1.43
C PHE A 395 -4.01 31.07 1.58
N ASN A 396 -3.09 31.06 0.60
CA ASN A 396 -1.79 31.71 0.71
C ASN A 396 -1.08 31.36 2.04
N TYR A 397 -1.17 30.10 2.44
CA TYR A 397 -0.67 29.61 3.72
C TYR A 397 0.34 28.50 3.49
N THR A 398 1.49 28.61 4.14
CA THR A 398 2.50 27.57 4.18
C THR A 398 2.94 27.38 5.62
N LYS A 399 2.83 26.16 6.12
CA LYS A 399 3.37 25.74 7.40
C LYS A 399 4.78 25.19 7.16
N ASN A 400 5.79 25.83 7.73
CA ASN A 400 7.19 25.42 7.59
C ASN A 400 7.55 24.25 8.53
N LYS A 401 8.63 23.53 8.21
CA LYS A 401 9.21 22.49 9.07
C LYS A 401 9.59 23.04 10.46
N GLY A 402 9.53 22.18 11.48
CA GLY A 402 9.86 22.51 12.87
C GLY A 402 8.72 23.12 13.69
N VAL A 403 7.59 23.48 13.05
CA VAL A 403 6.40 23.96 13.77
C VAL A 403 5.53 22.78 14.20
N ASN A 404 5.28 22.64 15.52
CA ASN A 404 4.42 21.59 16.07
C ASN A 404 3.03 21.62 15.42
N SER A 405 2.66 20.51 14.78
CA SER A 405 1.41 20.43 14.02
C SER A 405 0.90 19.00 13.92
N LYS A 406 -0.42 18.83 13.96
CA LYS A 406 -1.08 17.52 13.89
C LYS A 406 -2.29 17.54 12.97
N LEU A 407 -2.52 16.43 12.27
CA LEU A 407 -3.72 16.19 11.47
C LEU A 407 -4.38 14.89 11.93
N ASN A 408 -5.58 15.00 12.47
CA ASN A 408 -6.39 13.86 12.90
C ASN A 408 -7.61 13.71 12.00
N PHE A 409 -8.00 12.49 11.66
CA PHE A 409 -9.25 12.19 10.96
C PHE A 409 -9.65 10.72 11.11
N ILE A 410 -10.92 10.43 10.82
CA ILE A 410 -11.46 9.09 10.80
C ILE A 410 -11.91 8.77 9.37
N PHE A 411 -11.29 7.79 8.74
CA PHE A 411 -11.60 7.32 7.39
C PHE A 411 -12.51 6.11 7.44
N TYR A 412 -13.72 6.23 6.91
CA TYR A 412 -14.71 5.18 6.78
C TYR A 412 -14.90 4.81 5.30
N LYS A 413 -14.86 3.52 5.00
CA LYS A 413 -15.20 2.97 3.69
C LYS A 413 -16.28 1.91 3.82
N ASN A 414 -17.25 1.96 2.92
CA ASN A 414 -18.16 0.84 2.62
C ASN A 414 -18.21 0.61 1.11
N ASN A 415 -19.06 -0.32 0.65
CA ASN A 415 -19.13 -0.71 -0.76
C ASN A 415 -19.35 0.45 -1.75
N LYS A 416 -20.03 1.55 -1.36
CA LYS A 416 -20.47 2.62 -2.30
C LYS A 416 -19.98 4.03 -1.96
N ASN A 417 -19.60 4.25 -0.71
CA ASN A 417 -19.35 5.56 -0.15
C ASN A 417 -18.08 5.53 0.71
N ILE A 418 -17.31 6.59 0.58
CA ILE A 418 -16.16 6.89 1.42
C ILE A 418 -16.53 8.13 2.25
N LYS A 419 -16.19 8.13 3.54
CA LYS A 419 -16.42 9.26 4.44
C LYS A 419 -15.15 9.55 5.24
N ILE A 420 -14.69 10.79 5.22
CA ILE A 420 -13.64 11.28 6.13
C ILE A 420 -14.35 12.14 7.17
N SER A 421 -14.24 11.81 8.45
CA SER A 421 -14.90 12.54 9.52
C SER A 421 -13.90 13.05 10.56
N LYS A 422 -14.31 14.08 11.30
CA LYS A 422 -13.47 14.74 12.33
C LYS A 422 -12.10 15.15 11.81
N LEU A 423 -12.01 15.63 10.57
CA LEU A 423 -10.75 16.10 10.00
C LEU A 423 -10.36 17.39 10.73
N ASN A 424 -9.24 17.33 11.44
CA ASN A 424 -8.78 18.38 12.31
C ASN A 424 -7.27 18.57 12.15
N PHE A 425 -6.88 19.62 11.43
CA PHE A 425 -5.51 20.11 11.35
C PHE A 425 -5.31 21.20 12.38
N VAL A 426 -4.25 21.12 13.18
CA VAL A 426 -3.85 22.12 14.17
C VAL A 426 -2.36 22.39 14.02
N SER A 427 -1.96 23.66 13.99
CA SER A 427 -0.56 24.10 13.96
C SER A 427 -0.43 25.42 14.73
N LYS A 428 0.11 25.39 15.96
CA LYS A 428 0.07 26.54 16.89
C LYS A 428 -1.35 27.12 17.03
N ASN A 429 -1.60 28.30 16.44
CA ASN A 429 -2.88 29.01 16.45
C ASN A 429 -3.75 28.73 15.21
N ASP A 430 -3.19 28.01 14.23
CA ASP A 430 -3.84 27.65 13.00
C ASP A 430 -4.69 26.38 13.17
N LEU A 431 -5.86 26.38 12.54
CA LEU A 431 -6.86 25.33 12.62
C LEU A 431 -7.59 25.18 11.28
N ILE A 432 -7.72 23.93 10.82
CA ILE A 432 -8.75 23.54 9.87
C ILE A 432 -9.57 22.43 10.51
N ASN A 433 -10.86 22.65 10.65
CA ASN A 433 -11.79 21.66 11.17
C ASN A 433 -12.90 21.41 10.15
N ILE A 434 -13.07 20.15 9.76
CA ILE A 434 -14.12 19.69 8.85
C ILE A 434 -14.83 18.52 9.52
N GLN A 435 -16.14 18.66 9.74
CA GLN A 435 -16.92 17.65 10.45
C GLN A 435 -16.99 16.34 9.66
N SER A 436 -17.37 16.39 8.38
CA SER A 436 -17.25 15.27 7.46
C SER A 436 -17.06 15.72 6.00
N ILE A 437 -16.43 14.85 5.22
CA ILE A 437 -16.33 14.89 3.77
C ILE A 437 -16.85 13.54 3.27
N TYR A 438 -17.70 13.57 2.25
CA TYR A 438 -18.30 12.41 1.62
C TYR A 438 -17.77 12.29 0.19
N LEU A 439 -17.26 11.12 -0.15
CA LEU A 439 -16.59 10.81 -1.41
C LEU A 439 -17.25 9.60 -2.07
N ASP A 440 -17.19 9.53 -3.40
CA ASP A 440 -17.52 8.33 -4.15
C ASP A 440 -16.39 7.27 -4.11
N GLU A 441 -16.60 6.11 -4.72
CA GLU A 441 -15.58 5.04 -4.77
C GLU A 441 -14.30 5.44 -5.54
N LYS A 442 -14.38 6.46 -6.40
CA LYS A 442 -13.26 7.04 -7.15
C LYS A 442 -12.63 8.24 -6.43
N PHE A 443 -12.99 8.47 -5.16
CA PHE A 443 -12.54 9.61 -4.34
C PHE A 443 -12.98 10.99 -4.84
N ASN A 444 -14.04 11.09 -5.66
CA ASN A 444 -14.63 12.38 -6.00
C ASN A 444 -15.52 12.90 -4.87
N LEU A 445 -15.43 14.20 -4.56
CA LEU A 445 -16.26 14.87 -3.56
C LEU A 445 -17.74 14.84 -3.95
N LYS A 446 -18.55 14.13 -3.16
CA LYS A 446 -20.02 14.09 -3.22
C LYS A 446 -20.66 15.15 -2.35
N ASP A 447 -20.17 15.29 -1.11
CA ASP A 447 -20.72 16.20 -0.12
C ASP A 447 -19.70 16.56 0.97
N PHE A 448 -19.96 17.59 1.76
CA PHE A 448 -19.21 18.00 2.93
C PHE A 448 -20.12 18.68 3.96
N ASP A 449 -19.79 18.49 5.24
CA ASP A 449 -20.43 19.17 6.37
C ASP A 449 -19.71 20.50 6.67
N ASN A 450 -19.99 21.11 7.83
CA ASN A 450 -19.40 22.39 8.21
C ASN A 450 -17.87 22.38 8.21
N ILE A 451 -17.29 23.47 7.71
CA ILE A 451 -15.85 23.74 7.64
C ILE A 451 -15.55 24.99 8.47
N LYS A 452 -14.51 24.95 9.29
CA LYS A 452 -13.93 26.10 9.98
C LYS A 452 -12.46 26.21 9.64
N ILE A 453 -12.05 27.38 9.18
CA ILE A 453 -10.67 27.69 8.77
C ILE A 453 -10.19 28.89 9.58
N ASN A 454 -9.04 28.74 10.20
CA ASN A 454 -8.25 29.80 10.82
C ASN A 454 -6.79 29.54 10.45
N LEU A 455 -6.25 30.22 9.44
CA LEU A 455 -4.91 29.96 8.91
C LEU A 455 -4.15 31.28 8.73
N GLY A 456 -3.08 31.42 9.50
CA GLY A 456 -2.27 32.62 9.57
C GLY A 456 -3.08 33.86 9.92
N ASP A 457 -2.52 35.02 9.60
CA ASP A 457 -3.14 36.30 9.94
C ASP A 457 -4.19 36.77 8.93
N ASN A 458 -4.45 36.05 7.85
CA ASN A 458 -5.30 36.54 6.76
C ASN A 458 -6.46 35.62 6.35
N ASN A 459 -6.61 34.46 6.99
CA ASN A 459 -7.74 33.54 6.71
C ASN A 459 -8.47 33.14 7.98
N LYS A 460 -9.71 33.60 8.14
CA LYS A 460 -10.58 33.23 9.26
C LYS A 460 -12.03 33.22 8.80
N LEU A 461 -12.53 32.03 8.47
CA LEU A 461 -13.86 31.84 7.89
C LEU A 461 -14.48 30.50 8.28
N ARG A 462 -15.78 30.39 8.06
CA ARG A 462 -16.57 29.17 8.22
C ARG A 462 -17.43 28.97 6.98
N VAL A 463 -17.57 27.72 6.56
CA VAL A 463 -18.51 27.30 5.52
C VAL A 463 -19.56 26.43 6.20
N THR A 464 -20.82 26.82 6.10
CA THR A 464 -21.95 26.05 6.60
C THR A 464 -22.86 25.66 5.45
N LYS A 465 -23.37 24.43 5.50
CA LYS A 465 -24.27 23.89 4.48
C LYS A 465 -25.64 23.57 5.08
N ASN A 466 -26.70 24.02 4.42
CA ASN A 466 -28.06 23.57 4.70
C ASN A 466 -28.74 23.14 3.38
N LYS A 467 -28.89 21.83 3.18
CA LYS A 467 -29.32 21.24 1.89
C LYS A 467 -28.46 21.78 0.75
N ARG A 468 -29.03 22.50 -0.22
CA ARG A 468 -28.30 23.09 -1.36
C ARG A 468 -27.95 24.56 -1.13
N ASN A 469 -27.99 25.05 0.11
CA ASN A 469 -27.63 26.42 0.45
C ASN A 469 -26.30 26.42 1.21
N TYR A 470 -25.30 27.05 0.62
CA TYR A 470 -23.96 27.19 1.16
C TYR A 470 -23.77 28.62 1.66
N LEU A 471 -23.24 28.77 2.86
CA LEU A 471 -22.96 30.07 3.47
C LEU A 471 -21.49 30.11 3.90
N ILE A 472 -20.74 31.03 3.33
CA ILE A 472 -19.37 31.35 3.72
C ILE A 472 -19.41 32.63 4.55
N LYS A 473 -19.02 32.56 5.83
CA LYS A 473 -18.97 33.70 6.75
C LYS A 473 -17.61 33.80 7.42
N GLY A 474 -17.06 35.01 7.57
CA GLY A 474 -15.73 35.15 8.14
C GLY A 474 -15.23 36.59 8.29
N GLU A 475 -14.09 36.73 8.95
CA GLU A 475 -13.42 38.01 9.14
C GLU A 475 -12.51 38.35 7.96
N LYS A 476 -11.77 37.36 7.44
CA LYS A 476 -10.69 37.61 6.48
C LYS A 476 -10.45 36.40 5.57
N LEU A 477 -10.11 36.67 4.31
CA LEU A 477 -9.69 35.68 3.31
C LEU A 477 -8.56 36.26 2.45
N ASP A 478 -7.50 35.50 2.22
CA ASP A 478 -6.38 35.91 1.37
C ASP A 478 -6.43 35.26 0.00
N LEU A 479 -6.69 36.06 -1.05
CA LEU A 479 -6.74 35.59 -2.44
C LEU A 479 -5.51 35.99 -3.26
N ARG A 480 -4.49 36.63 -2.65
CA ARG A 480 -3.34 37.19 -3.39
C ARG A 480 -2.63 36.13 -4.24
N ARG A 481 -2.31 34.97 -3.66
CA ARG A 481 -1.60 33.88 -4.35
C ARG A 481 -2.46 33.19 -5.41
N VAL A 482 -3.73 32.94 -5.10
CA VAL A 482 -4.69 32.31 -6.04
C VAL A 482 -4.90 33.18 -7.28
N LEU A 483 -5.04 34.49 -7.10
CA LEU A 483 -5.23 35.42 -8.22
C LEU A 483 -3.96 35.57 -9.07
N ASN A 484 -2.77 35.58 -8.45
CA ASN A 484 -1.51 35.65 -9.17
C ASN A 484 -1.18 34.37 -9.95
N GLN A 485 -1.55 33.19 -9.44
CA GLN A 485 -1.24 31.89 -10.06
C GLN A 485 -2.30 31.42 -11.09
N ARG A 486 -3.39 32.17 -11.27
CA ARG A 486 -4.48 31.75 -12.16
C ARG A 486 -4.07 31.78 -13.62
N GLY A 487 -4.24 30.64 -14.31
CA GLY A 487 -4.02 30.54 -15.75
C GLY A 487 -4.91 31.48 -16.56
N LYS A 488 -4.38 31.97 -17.70
CA LYS A 488 -5.07 32.89 -18.62
C LYS A 488 -6.40 32.25 -19.09
N ASN A 489 -7.50 33.01 -19.01
CA ASN A 489 -8.80 32.71 -19.64
C ASN A 489 -9.63 31.49 -19.17
N LYS A 490 -9.33 30.83 -18.04
CA LYS A 490 -10.21 29.76 -17.51
C LYS A 490 -11.20 30.27 -16.48
N ASP A 491 -12.49 29.98 -16.65
CA ASP A 491 -13.53 30.25 -15.65
C ASP A 491 -13.30 29.39 -14.39
N VAL A 492 -13.80 29.87 -13.24
CA VAL A 492 -13.77 29.07 -12.00
C VAL A 492 -14.90 28.04 -12.09
N GLU A 493 -14.54 26.79 -12.37
CA GLU A 493 -15.45 25.66 -12.23
C GLU A 493 -15.36 25.13 -10.80
N PHE A 494 -16.46 25.24 -10.06
CA PHE A 494 -16.58 24.46 -8.84
C PHE A 494 -16.69 22.97 -9.21
N ASN A 495 -16.46 22.08 -8.24
CA ASN A 495 -16.77 20.67 -8.44
C ASN A 495 -18.19 20.54 -8.99
N SER A 496 -18.36 19.75 -10.07
CA SER A 496 -19.62 19.58 -10.79
C SER A 496 -20.78 19.09 -9.92
N MET A 497 -20.50 18.55 -8.73
CA MET A 497 -21.50 18.12 -7.75
C MET A 497 -22.03 19.25 -6.86
N ILE A 498 -21.42 20.45 -6.89
CA ILE A 498 -21.93 21.63 -6.17
C ILE A 498 -23.08 22.24 -6.96
N ASP A 499 -24.29 22.07 -6.42
CA ASP A 499 -25.54 22.64 -6.92
C ASP A 499 -26.24 23.44 -5.81
N GLY A 500 -26.74 24.63 -6.15
CA GLY A 500 -27.63 25.42 -5.31
C GLY A 500 -27.20 26.87 -5.10
N SER A 501 -27.63 27.47 -3.98
CA SER A 501 -27.32 28.87 -3.66
C SER A 501 -26.05 28.98 -2.82
N LEU A 502 -25.17 29.91 -3.17
CA LEU A 502 -23.97 30.25 -2.43
C LEU A 502 -24.09 31.69 -1.95
N LYS A 503 -23.97 31.89 -0.64
CA LYS A 503 -23.88 33.21 -0.01
C LYS A 503 -22.51 33.38 0.61
N VAL A 504 -21.89 34.53 0.39
CA VAL A 504 -20.62 34.90 1.02
C VAL A 504 -20.81 36.21 1.77
N ASP A 505 -20.31 36.27 2.99
CA ASP A 505 -20.36 37.44 3.86
C ASP A 505 -19.02 37.51 4.64
N LEU A 506 -18.08 38.28 4.11
CA LEU A 506 -16.71 38.39 4.60
C LEU A 506 -16.41 39.84 4.96
N LYS A 507 -15.87 40.08 6.16
CA LYS A 507 -15.49 41.44 6.57
C LYS A 507 -14.33 42.00 5.73
N ARG A 508 -13.39 41.15 5.30
CA ARG A 508 -12.23 41.56 4.50
C ARG A 508 -11.78 40.47 3.51
N ILE A 509 -11.37 40.86 2.32
CA ILE A 509 -10.70 40.00 1.33
C ILE A 509 -9.41 40.69 0.86
N PHE A 510 -8.28 40.02 0.98
CA PHE A 510 -7.00 40.54 0.48
C PHE A 510 -6.81 40.18 -0.99
N LEU A 511 -6.50 41.20 -1.79
CA LEU A 511 -6.19 41.10 -3.21
C LEU A 511 -4.76 41.62 -3.47
N PRO A 512 -4.16 41.36 -4.63
CA PRO A 512 -2.87 41.96 -4.97
C PRO A 512 -2.96 43.49 -4.98
N GLY A 513 -2.28 44.17 -4.05
CA GLY A 513 -2.22 45.62 -3.98
C GLY A 513 -3.45 46.35 -3.44
N ALA A 514 -4.49 45.65 -2.97
CA ALA A 514 -5.65 46.26 -2.31
C ALA A 514 -6.39 45.26 -1.40
N SER A 515 -7.39 45.73 -0.66
CA SER A 515 -8.32 44.84 0.04
C SER A 515 -9.77 45.31 -0.12
N LEU A 516 -10.68 44.34 -0.19
CA LEU A 516 -12.11 44.58 -0.15
C LEU A 516 -12.59 44.47 1.29
N ILE A 517 -13.50 45.34 1.71
CA ILE A 517 -14.18 45.35 2.99
C ILE A 517 -15.68 45.11 2.79
N ASN A 518 -16.30 44.43 3.77
CA ASN A 518 -17.73 44.09 3.77
C ASN A 518 -18.20 43.39 2.49
N TYR A 519 -17.41 42.45 1.99
CA TYR A 519 -17.74 41.71 0.78
C TYR A 519 -18.95 40.81 0.99
N LYS A 520 -20.00 41.06 0.22
CA LYS A 520 -21.21 40.25 0.18
C LYS A 520 -21.40 39.68 -1.22
N ASN A 521 -21.80 38.42 -1.28
CA ASN A 521 -22.12 37.72 -2.53
C ASN A 521 -23.38 36.88 -2.35
N THR A 522 -24.21 36.85 -3.38
CA THR A 522 -25.25 35.84 -3.57
C THR A 522 -25.09 35.26 -4.97
N SER A 523 -24.98 33.95 -5.08
CA SER A 523 -24.82 33.26 -6.36
C SER A 523 -25.66 31.98 -6.44
N LEU A 524 -26.00 31.60 -7.66
CA LEU A 524 -26.68 30.35 -8.00
C LEU A 524 -25.74 29.51 -8.85
N VAL A 525 -25.39 28.33 -8.35
CA VAL A 525 -24.48 27.37 -8.99
C VAL A 525 -25.29 26.19 -9.51
N LYS A 526 -25.05 25.80 -10.77
CA LYS A 526 -25.64 24.62 -11.41
C LYS A 526 -24.53 23.82 -12.09
N LYS A 527 -24.40 22.55 -11.73
CA LYS A 527 -23.35 21.62 -12.13
C LYS A 527 -21.95 22.23 -12.01
N GLY A 528 -21.66 22.86 -10.87
CA GLY A 528 -20.39 23.56 -10.62
C GLY A 528 -20.21 24.90 -11.33
N THR A 529 -21.15 25.32 -12.19
CA THR A 529 -21.07 26.59 -12.94
C THR A 529 -21.92 27.67 -12.29
N ILE A 530 -21.35 28.86 -12.07
CA ILE A 530 -22.12 30.05 -11.65
C ILE A 530 -23.05 30.49 -12.78
N THR A 531 -24.36 30.48 -12.51
CA THR A 531 -25.43 30.87 -13.46
C THR A 531 -26.01 32.24 -13.16
N LYS A 532 -26.05 32.63 -11.87
CA LYS A 532 -26.37 33.98 -11.43
C LYS A 532 -25.42 34.37 -10.31
N LEU A 533 -25.02 35.62 -10.26
CA LEU A 533 -24.16 36.14 -9.21
C LEU A 533 -24.43 37.63 -9.04
N ASN A 534 -24.48 38.08 -7.79
CA ASN A 534 -24.40 39.49 -7.43
C ASN A 534 -23.43 39.60 -6.26
N SER A 535 -22.43 40.46 -6.39
CA SER A 535 -21.52 40.80 -5.31
C SER A 535 -21.25 42.28 -5.28
N PHE A 536 -21.04 42.77 -4.06
CA PHE A 536 -20.71 44.14 -3.77
C PHE A 536 -19.74 44.18 -2.59
N ALA A 537 -18.78 45.10 -2.67
CA ALA A 537 -17.85 45.40 -1.60
C ALA A 537 -17.32 46.82 -1.77
N ASN A 538 -16.73 47.36 -0.71
CA ASN A 538 -15.93 48.57 -0.79
C ASN A 538 -14.44 48.24 -0.69
N PHE A 539 -13.57 49.15 -1.09
CA PHE A 539 -12.16 49.15 -0.73
C PHE A 539 -11.97 49.89 0.60
N ASP A 540 -10.74 49.89 1.13
CA ASP A 540 -10.39 50.62 2.35
C ASP A 540 -10.67 52.13 2.29
N ASP A 541 -10.60 52.72 1.10
CA ASP A 541 -10.92 54.13 0.82
C ASP A 541 -12.40 54.35 0.44
N LEU A 542 -13.27 53.38 0.76
CA LEU A 542 -14.72 53.38 0.52
C LEU A 542 -15.15 53.35 -0.95
N THR A 543 -14.20 53.36 -1.90
CA THR A 543 -14.49 53.16 -3.33
C THR A 543 -15.04 51.75 -3.58
N THR A 544 -15.71 51.53 -4.71
CA THR A 544 -16.62 50.38 -4.88
C THR A 544 -16.06 49.27 -5.76
N PHE A 545 -16.52 48.05 -5.48
CA PHE A 545 -16.37 46.88 -6.32
C PHE A 545 -17.73 46.19 -6.46
N SER A 546 -18.07 45.81 -7.68
CA SER A 546 -19.23 44.96 -7.96
C SER A 546 -18.90 43.91 -9.01
N HIS A 547 -19.53 42.76 -8.88
CA HIS A 547 -19.47 41.69 -9.87
C HIS A 547 -20.84 41.05 -9.98
N GLU A 548 -21.31 40.91 -11.22
CA GLU A 548 -22.62 40.39 -11.58
C GLU A 548 -22.47 39.30 -12.65
N VAL A 549 -23.25 38.23 -12.53
CA VAL A 549 -23.47 37.26 -13.60
C VAL A 549 -24.97 37.12 -13.80
N LYS A 550 -25.43 37.32 -15.03
CA LYS A 550 -26.84 37.24 -15.42
C LYS A 550 -26.98 36.70 -16.84
N ASN A 551 -28.22 36.50 -17.29
CA ASN A 551 -28.49 36.34 -18.71
C ASN A 551 -28.88 37.71 -19.28
N ASN A 552 -28.34 38.06 -20.44
CA ASN A 552 -28.74 39.25 -21.16
C ASN A 552 -30.12 39.05 -21.85
N LYS A 553 -30.64 40.09 -22.52
CA LYS A 553 -31.93 40.04 -23.22
C LYS A 553 -32.02 38.94 -24.29
N ALA A 554 -30.88 38.53 -24.86
CA ALA A 554 -30.80 37.46 -25.85
C ALA A 554 -30.65 36.06 -25.22
N GLY A 555 -30.69 35.94 -23.89
CA GLY A 555 -30.53 34.68 -23.17
C GLY A 555 -29.07 34.23 -22.99
N ASN A 556 -28.10 34.97 -23.52
CA ASN A 556 -26.68 34.65 -23.38
C ASN A 556 -26.18 35.01 -21.98
N LYS A 557 -25.30 34.17 -21.43
CA LYS A 557 -24.67 34.43 -20.13
C LYS A 557 -23.75 35.64 -20.24
N GLU A 558 -23.92 36.58 -19.33
CA GLU A 558 -23.21 37.84 -19.24
C GLU A 558 -22.56 37.96 -17.86
N LEU A 559 -21.26 38.25 -17.84
CA LEU A 559 -20.48 38.59 -16.64
C LEU A 559 -20.09 40.06 -16.72
N ILE A 560 -20.31 40.80 -15.65
CA ILE A 560 -19.97 42.21 -15.51
C ILE A 560 -19.15 42.38 -14.23
N ILE A 561 -17.95 42.96 -14.31
CA ILE A 561 -17.14 43.37 -13.16
C ILE A 561 -16.92 44.87 -13.26
N ARG A 562 -17.24 45.61 -12.20
CA ARG A 562 -16.92 47.03 -12.09
C ARG A 562 -16.13 47.28 -10.82
N SER A 563 -15.04 48.02 -10.94
CA SER A 563 -14.19 48.34 -9.81
C SER A 563 -13.60 49.72 -9.93
N ASP A 564 -13.55 50.46 -8.84
CA ASP A 564 -12.83 51.74 -8.78
C ASP A 564 -11.30 51.56 -8.68
N LYS A 565 -10.81 50.31 -8.57
CA LYS A 565 -9.38 49.97 -8.59
C LYS A 565 -9.09 48.85 -9.59
N ALA A 566 -8.37 49.16 -10.66
CA ALA A 566 -8.03 48.21 -11.72
C ALA A 566 -6.91 47.24 -11.33
N LYS A 567 -5.87 47.74 -10.64
CA LYS A 567 -4.65 46.99 -10.27
C LYS A 567 -4.91 45.58 -9.67
N PRO A 568 -5.82 45.39 -8.70
CA PRO A 568 -6.01 44.08 -8.07
C PRO A 568 -6.45 42.96 -9.01
N PHE A 569 -7.14 43.30 -10.09
CA PHE A 569 -7.71 42.33 -11.03
C PHE A 569 -6.85 42.07 -12.27
N LEU A 570 -5.80 42.89 -12.46
CA LEU A 570 -4.89 42.82 -13.62
C LEU A 570 -3.45 42.47 -13.24
N SER A 571 -3.16 42.35 -11.95
CA SER A 571 -1.83 42.06 -11.38
C SER A 571 -1.21 40.73 -11.82
N ASN A 572 -2.02 39.76 -12.26
CA ASN A 572 -1.55 38.47 -12.78
C ASN A 572 -0.96 38.56 -14.20
N TYR A 573 -1.18 39.68 -14.90
CA TYR A 573 -0.55 39.94 -16.18
C TYR A 573 0.78 40.65 -15.94
N GLU A 574 1.89 39.95 -16.13
CA GLU A 574 3.22 40.49 -15.80
C GLU A 574 3.54 41.82 -16.51
N PHE A 575 3.07 41.97 -17.74
CA PHE A 575 3.22 43.20 -18.51
C PHE A 575 2.41 44.38 -17.94
N LEU A 576 1.46 44.16 -17.02
CA LEU A 576 0.66 45.19 -16.36
C LEU A 576 1.06 45.43 -14.90
N LYS A 577 2.18 44.85 -14.42
CA LYS A 577 2.66 45.07 -13.03
C LYS A 577 2.86 46.55 -12.69
N GLY A 578 3.16 47.38 -13.71
CA GLY A 578 3.32 48.82 -13.61
C GLY A 578 2.03 49.66 -13.57
N LEU A 579 0.85 49.01 -13.57
CA LEU A 579 -0.43 49.72 -13.56
C LEU A 579 -0.74 50.26 -12.16
N GLU A 580 -0.98 51.57 -12.07
CA GLU A 580 -1.35 52.26 -10.84
C GLU A 580 -2.66 53.04 -11.01
N LYS A 581 -3.46 53.09 -9.94
CA LYS A 581 -4.79 53.72 -9.90
C LYS A 581 -5.75 53.18 -11.00
N GLY A 582 -6.80 53.94 -11.27
CA GLY A 582 -7.75 53.70 -12.35
C GLY A 582 -8.94 52.80 -12.02
N THR A 583 -10.07 53.07 -12.69
CA THR A 583 -11.28 52.26 -12.62
C THR A 583 -11.28 51.19 -13.71
N LEU A 584 -12.02 50.10 -13.51
CA LEU A 584 -12.08 48.93 -14.37
C LEU A 584 -13.54 48.53 -14.61
N ASP A 585 -13.93 48.34 -15.87
CA ASP A 585 -15.18 47.70 -16.28
C ASP A 585 -14.85 46.52 -17.19
N ILE A 586 -15.30 45.31 -16.84
CA ILE A 586 -15.17 44.11 -17.67
C ILE A 586 -16.56 43.59 -17.96
N ARG A 587 -16.88 43.40 -19.24
CA ARG A 587 -18.10 42.77 -19.70
C ARG A 587 -17.79 41.60 -20.61
N ARG A 588 -18.18 40.39 -20.22
CA ARG A 588 -18.05 39.17 -21.03
C ARG A 588 -19.42 38.61 -21.36
N VAL A 589 -19.66 38.34 -22.64
CA VAL A 589 -20.84 37.62 -23.12
C VAL A 589 -20.41 36.26 -23.67
N THR A 590 -20.88 35.19 -23.05
CA THR A 590 -20.66 33.81 -23.51
C THR A 590 -21.75 33.43 -24.50
N LEU A 591 -21.36 33.20 -25.76
CA LEU A 591 -22.26 32.91 -26.88
C LEU A 591 -22.40 31.40 -27.12
N SER A 592 -21.36 30.62 -26.81
CA SER A 592 -21.42 29.15 -26.75
C SER A 592 -20.36 28.63 -25.77
N LYS A 593 -20.27 27.30 -25.60
CA LYS A 593 -19.31 26.67 -24.68
C LYS A 593 -17.87 27.15 -24.89
N ASP A 594 -17.47 27.29 -26.15
CA ASP A 594 -16.10 27.61 -26.54
C ASP A 594 -15.97 28.97 -27.24
N PHE A 595 -17.01 29.81 -27.17
CA PHE A 595 -17.02 31.14 -27.78
C PHE A 595 -17.56 32.22 -26.84
N SER A 596 -16.76 33.26 -26.60
CA SER A 596 -17.17 34.44 -25.86
C SER A 596 -16.58 35.73 -26.43
N VAL A 597 -17.27 36.84 -26.19
CA VAL A 597 -16.79 38.20 -26.49
C VAL A 597 -16.57 38.90 -25.16
N THR A 598 -15.38 39.47 -24.95
CA THR A 598 -15.04 40.23 -23.74
C THR A 598 -14.64 41.64 -24.10
N GLU A 599 -15.22 42.61 -23.41
CA GLU A 599 -14.89 44.04 -23.44
C GLU A 599 -14.29 44.42 -22.08
N ILE A 600 -13.19 45.16 -22.08
CA ILE A 600 -12.49 45.65 -20.90
C ILE A 600 -12.24 47.14 -21.09
N LYS A 601 -12.60 47.95 -20.10
CA LYS A 601 -12.34 49.39 -20.03
C LYS A 601 -11.56 49.71 -18.77
N ILE A 602 -10.52 50.52 -18.90
CA ILE A 602 -9.76 51.06 -17.77
C ILE A 602 -9.74 52.58 -17.91
N ASN A 603 -10.13 53.32 -16.87
CA ASN A 603 -10.14 54.79 -16.92
C ASN A 603 -9.23 55.40 -15.86
N ASN A 604 -8.63 56.55 -16.17
CA ASN A 604 -7.86 57.38 -15.24
C ASN A 604 -6.75 56.63 -14.48
N PHE A 605 -5.85 55.97 -15.22
CA PHE A 605 -4.78 55.15 -14.67
C PHE A 605 -3.38 55.67 -15.06
N TYR A 606 -2.36 55.18 -14.39
CA TYR A 606 -0.96 55.43 -14.71
C TYR A 606 -0.28 54.12 -15.08
N LEU A 607 0.66 54.18 -16.03
CA LEU A 607 1.63 53.12 -16.29
C LEU A 607 3.01 53.60 -15.83
N LYS A 608 3.70 52.79 -15.03
CA LYS A 608 5.02 53.08 -14.45
C LYS A 608 5.95 51.88 -14.65
N GLU A 609 7.24 52.12 -14.93
CA GLU A 609 8.29 51.07 -14.90
C GLU A 609 7.94 49.79 -15.68
N MET A 610 7.21 49.93 -16.81
CA MET A 610 6.75 48.78 -17.60
C MET A 610 7.81 48.43 -18.64
N SER A 611 8.52 47.30 -18.48
CA SER A 611 9.70 46.93 -19.30
C SER A 611 9.41 46.90 -20.81
N ILE A 612 8.25 46.36 -21.22
CA ILE A 612 7.85 46.33 -22.64
C ILE A 612 7.71 47.75 -23.19
N LEU A 613 7.07 48.65 -22.42
CA LEU A 613 6.89 50.04 -22.83
C LEU A 613 8.22 50.80 -22.82
N THR A 614 9.08 50.54 -21.83
CA THR A 614 10.44 51.08 -21.69
C THR A 614 11.28 50.75 -22.92
N ASN A 615 11.27 49.47 -23.36
CA ASN A 615 11.97 49.03 -24.57
C ASN A 615 11.44 49.72 -25.82
N ILE A 616 10.11 49.84 -25.96
CA ILE A 616 9.50 50.50 -27.11
C ILE A 616 9.89 51.98 -27.16
N LEU A 617 9.77 52.71 -26.05
CA LEU A 617 10.10 54.14 -25.96
C LEU A 617 11.59 54.41 -26.20
N SER A 618 12.45 53.55 -25.68
CA SER A 618 13.91 53.64 -25.85
C SER A 618 14.30 53.49 -27.32
N ILE A 619 13.83 52.43 -27.99
CA ILE A 619 14.15 52.20 -29.43
C ILE A 619 13.50 53.28 -30.32
N ALA A 620 12.35 53.82 -29.90
CA ALA A 620 11.67 54.91 -30.59
C ALA A 620 12.31 56.29 -30.39
N SER A 621 13.36 56.42 -29.56
CA SER A 621 13.98 57.71 -29.20
C SER A 621 13.00 58.72 -28.57
N LEU A 622 12.02 58.24 -27.79
CA LEU A 622 11.04 59.07 -27.07
C LEU A 622 11.49 59.32 -25.62
N THR A 623 12.71 59.85 -25.43
CA THR A 623 13.38 59.96 -24.12
C THR A 623 12.59 60.77 -23.09
N GLY A 624 11.98 61.90 -23.46
CA GLY A 624 11.18 62.68 -22.52
C GLY A 624 9.93 61.95 -21.98
N VAL A 625 9.38 60.99 -22.74
CA VAL A 625 8.27 60.14 -22.27
C VAL A 625 8.78 58.97 -21.42
N LEU A 626 9.99 58.48 -21.74
CA LEU A 626 10.70 57.47 -20.96
C LEU A 626 11.01 57.99 -19.55
N ASP A 627 11.52 59.21 -19.42
CA ASP A 627 11.80 59.85 -18.13
C ASP A 627 10.52 59.99 -17.27
N ILE A 628 9.38 60.26 -17.91
CA ILE A 628 8.07 60.31 -17.23
C ILE A 628 7.65 58.90 -16.76
N LEU A 629 7.84 57.87 -17.59
CA LEU A 629 7.51 56.47 -17.25
C LEU A 629 8.32 55.96 -16.05
N GLU A 630 9.60 56.32 -15.98
CA GLU A 630 10.52 55.95 -14.90
C GLU A 630 10.28 56.79 -13.64
N GLY A 631 9.87 58.05 -13.80
CA GLY A 631 9.54 58.97 -12.71
C GLY A 631 8.11 58.83 -12.16
N LYS A 632 7.20 59.71 -12.61
CA LYS A 632 5.83 59.84 -12.07
C LYS A 632 4.80 58.87 -12.70
N GLY A 633 5.19 58.15 -13.76
CA GLY A 633 4.31 57.31 -14.58
C GLY A 633 3.55 58.10 -15.65
N ILE A 634 3.22 57.44 -16.77
CA ILE A 634 2.46 58.01 -17.88
C ILE A 634 0.97 57.87 -17.59
N PHE A 635 0.26 59.01 -17.57
CA PHE A 635 -1.19 59.03 -17.37
C PHE A 635 -1.95 58.65 -18.64
N PHE A 636 -2.98 57.82 -18.48
CA PHE A 636 -3.98 57.48 -19.48
C PHE A 636 -5.38 57.75 -18.94
N LYS A 637 -6.16 58.51 -19.73
CA LYS A 637 -7.58 58.79 -19.47
C LYS A 637 -8.42 57.53 -19.68
N GLU A 638 -8.17 56.77 -20.73
CA GLU A 638 -8.93 55.57 -21.09
C GLU A 638 -8.02 54.53 -21.74
N ALA A 639 -8.30 53.25 -21.50
CA ALA A 639 -7.87 52.15 -22.34
C ALA A 639 -9.03 51.18 -22.53
N TYR A 640 -9.18 50.69 -23.75
CA TYR A 640 -10.26 49.80 -24.15
C TYR A 640 -9.68 48.57 -24.85
N LEU A 641 -10.26 47.40 -24.57
CA LEU A 641 -9.93 46.13 -25.21
C LEU A 641 -11.21 45.35 -25.45
N LYS A 642 -11.50 45.00 -26.71
CA LYS A 642 -12.50 44.00 -27.10
C LYS A 642 -11.81 42.83 -27.77
N TYR A 643 -12.12 41.62 -27.32
CA TYR A 643 -11.59 40.41 -27.93
C TYR A 643 -12.63 39.30 -28.01
N GLU A 644 -12.45 38.44 -29.00
CA GLU A 644 -13.14 37.18 -29.15
C GLU A 644 -12.24 36.06 -28.61
N LEU A 645 -12.80 35.17 -27.80
CA LEU A 645 -12.14 33.93 -27.38
C LEU A 645 -12.90 32.78 -28.02
N LYS A 646 -12.27 32.07 -28.96
CA LYS A 646 -12.83 30.90 -29.65
C LYS A 646 -11.85 29.74 -29.56
N ASN A 647 -12.27 28.60 -29.02
CA ASN A 647 -11.41 27.40 -28.88
C ASN A 647 -10.05 27.70 -28.20
N ASN A 648 -10.05 28.51 -27.14
CA ASN A 648 -8.86 29.04 -26.45
C ASN A 648 -7.96 29.98 -27.28
N GLU A 649 -8.33 30.33 -28.51
CA GLU A 649 -7.65 31.37 -29.28
C GLU A 649 -8.28 32.73 -28.99
N LEU A 650 -7.46 33.69 -28.56
CA LEU A 650 -7.87 35.07 -28.33
C LEU A 650 -7.56 35.89 -29.58
N LYS A 651 -8.57 36.49 -30.20
CA LYS A 651 -8.43 37.44 -31.29
C LYS A 651 -8.83 38.83 -30.79
N ILE A 652 -7.91 39.78 -30.88
CA ILE A 652 -8.22 41.17 -30.57
C ILE A 652 -9.11 41.72 -31.69
N ILE A 653 -10.24 42.29 -31.29
CA ILE A 653 -11.18 42.99 -32.19
C ILE A 653 -10.91 44.49 -32.15
N GLU A 654 -10.58 44.99 -30.95
CA GLU A 654 -10.29 46.40 -30.66
C GLU A 654 -9.30 46.48 -29.51
N CYS A 655 -8.23 47.26 -29.62
CA CYS A 655 -7.43 47.60 -28.44
C CYS A 655 -6.74 48.95 -28.60
N TYR A 656 -6.94 49.85 -27.64
CA TYR A 656 -6.32 51.17 -27.64
C TYR A 656 -6.19 51.76 -26.24
N GLY A 657 -5.41 52.85 -26.12
CA GLY A 657 -5.40 53.72 -24.95
C GLY A 657 -5.06 55.17 -25.27
N THR A 658 -5.70 56.07 -24.54
CA THR A 658 -5.73 57.53 -24.71
C THR A 658 -5.21 58.21 -23.46
N GLY A 659 -4.16 59.02 -23.56
CA GLY A 659 -3.68 59.92 -22.52
C GLY A 659 -3.41 61.32 -23.08
N PRO A 660 -3.01 62.31 -22.27
CA PRO A 660 -2.61 63.63 -22.76
C PRO A 660 -1.22 63.63 -23.42
N SER A 661 -0.29 62.80 -22.91
CA SER A 661 1.08 62.72 -23.41
C SER A 661 1.23 61.69 -24.52
N LEU A 662 0.47 60.58 -24.45
CA LEU A 662 0.70 59.41 -25.28
C LEU A 662 -0.61 58.66 -25.55
N GLY A 663 -0.68 57.98 -26.69
CA GLY A 663 -1.69 56.95 -26.94
C GLY A 663 -1.09 55.70 -27.58
N PHE A 664 -1.88 54.65 -27.66
CA PHE A 664 -1.51 53.41 -28.34
C PHE A 664 -2.70 52.74 -29.02
N ILE A 665 -2.42 51.94 -30.05
CA ILE A 665 -3.36 51.00 -30.67
C ILE A 665 -2.65 49.64 -30.81
N ILE A 666 -3.34 48.55 -30.51
CA ILE A 666 -2.82 47.18 -30.58
C ILE A 666 -3.82 46.31 -31.34
N ASP A 667 -3.31 45.39 -32.14
CA ASP A 667 -4.06 44.34 -32.82
C ASP A 667 -3.24 43.05 -32.82
N GLY A 668 -3.89 41.93 -33.08
CA GLY A 668 -3.28 40.62 -33.16
C GLY A 668 -4.07 39.53 -32.44
N ARG A 669 -3.36 38.48 -32.06
CA ARG A 669 -3.95 37.29 -31.46
C ARG A 669 -3.01 36.59 -30.49
N VAL A 670 -3.59 35.77 -29.63
CA VAL A 670 -2.90 34.78 -28.82
C VAL A 670 -3.47 33.42 -29.19
N GLY A 671 -2.63 32.54 -29.72
CA GLY A 671 -3.02 31.18 -30.09
C GLY A 671 -3.31 30.28 -28.88
N ALA A 672 -3.95 29.13 -29.12
CA ALA A 672 -4.22 28.13 -28.09
C ALA A 672 -2.93 27.53 -27.47
N ASP A 673 -1.82 27.61 -28.20
CA ASP A 673 -0.46 27.27 -27.77
C ASP A 673 0.20 28.34 -26.89
N ASN A 674 -0.53 29.41 -26.54
CA ASN A 674 -0.07 30.63 -25.89
C ASN A 674 0.93 31.45 -26.73
N PHE A 675 1.10 31.19 -28.02
CA PHE A 675 1.92 32.05 -28.87
C PHE A 675 1.22 33.39 -29.09
N THR A 676 1.85 34.43 -28.57
CA THR A 676 1.39 35.82 -28.69
C THR A 676 1.97 36.40 -29.97
N SER A 677 1.14 37.03 -30.80
CA SER A 677 1.56 37.79 -31.97
C SER A 677 0.75 39.07 -32.04
N LEU A 678 1.32 40.15 -31.52
CA LEU A 678 0.72 41.47 -31.46
C LEU A 678 1.52 42.45 -32.31
N TYR A 679 0.83 43.43 -32.87
CA TYR A 679 1.43 44.58 -33.53
C TYR A 679 0.68 45.84 -33.12
N GLY A 680 1.40 46.96 -33.07
CA GLY A 680 0.81 48.20 -32.60
C GLY A 680 1.60 49.42 -32.99
N SER A 681 1.08 50.58 -32.59
CA SER A 681 1.71 51.88 -32.80
C SER A 681 1.56 52.72 -31.53
N LEU A 682 2.63 53.44 -31.19
CA LEU A 682 2.69 54.33 -30.05
C LEU A 682 3.14 55.72 -30.51
N ALA A 683 2.48 56.77 -30.05
CA ALA A 683 2.73 58.14 -30.50
C ALA A 683 2.16 59.16 -29.50
N PRO A 684 2.65 60.42 -29.53
CA PRO A 684 2.06 61.49 -28.74
C PRO A 684 0.56 61.58 -29.01
N ALA A 685 -0.23 61.83 -27.96
CA ALA A 685 -1.69 61.75 -28.05
C ALA A 685 -2.28 62.66 -29.15
N ASN A 686 -1.68 63.83 -29.32
CA ASN A 686 -2.04 64.83 -30.33
C ASN A 686 -1.71 64.36 -31.76
N THR A 687 -0.86 63.35 -31.92
CA THR A 687 -0.41 62.80 -33.22
C THR A 687 -1.19 61.52 -33.62
N ILE A 688 -1.81 60.82 -32.67
CA ILE A 688 -2.72 59.69 -32.93
C ILE A 688 -4.15 60.23 -33.10
N ASN A 689 -4.39 61.13 -34.07
CA ASN A 689 -5.57 62.00 -34.33
C ASN A 689 -6.99 61.63 -33.76
N ASN A 690 -7.08 61.30 -32.46
CA ASN A 690 -8.12 60.65 -31.64
C ASN A 690 -8.34 59.13 -31.82
N ILE A 691 -7.39 58.24 -31.46
CA ILE A 691 -7.67 56.78 -31.25
C ILE A 691 -8.55 56.21 -32.37
N ILE A 692 -8.12 56.56 -33.56
CA ILE A 692 -9.04 56.92 -34.64
C ILE A 692 -9.67 55.63 -35.14
N ARG A 693 -10.98 55.46 -35.24
CA ARG A 693 -12.12 56.31 -34.90
C ARG A 693 -13.11 55.49 -34.04
N GLY A 694 -12.57 54.63 -33.16
CA GLY A 694 -13.27 53.54 -32.44
C GLY A 694 -13.46 52.30 -33.31
N ILE A 695 -12.75 51.23 -33.03
CA ILE A 695 -12.42 50.10 -33.90
C ILE A 695 -13.30 48.87 -33.52
N PRO A 696 -14.27 48.41 -34.32
CA PRO A 696 -13.94 47.33 -35.27
C PRO A 696 -14.22 47.76 -36.71
N ILE A 697 -13.50 47.15 -37.68
CA ILE A 697 -13.15 47.63 -39.04
C ILE A 697 -11.81 48.40 -39.08
N ILE A 698 -11.21 48.67 -37.90
CA ILE A 698 -9.90 49.29 -37.59
C ILE A 698 -9.70 50.71 -38.13
N GLY A 699 -10.30 51.13 -39.22
CA GLY A 699 -9.48 50.87 -40.38
C GLY A 699 -10.07 51.38 -41.67
N LYS A 700 -11.35 51.14 -41.99
CA LYS A 700 -11.87 51.46 -43.34
C LYS A 700 -11.58 52.90 -43.81
N VAL A 701 -11.33 53.81 -42.88
CA VAL A 701 -11.22 55.26 -43.09
C VAL A 701 -9.87 55.86 -42.62
N LEU A 702 -8.98 55.11 -41.97
CA LEU A 702 -7.73 55.64 -41.36
C LEU A 702 -6.58 55.89 -42.34
N THR A 703 -6.91 56.42 -43.51
CA THR A 703 -6.62 57.83 -43.82
C THR A 703 -6.85 57.95 -45.34
N GLY A 704 -8.01 58.43 -45.79
CA GLY A 704 -8.03 59.16 -47.06
C GLY A 704 -7.15 60.43 -46.95
N LYS A 705 -6.91 61.18 -48.04
CA LYS A 705 -6.28 62.52 -47.96
C LYS A 705 -7.35 63.59 -47.62
N LYS A 706 -7.10 64.69 -46.90
CA LYS A 706 -5.84 65.37 -46.54
C LYS A 706 -5.91 65.95 -45.10
N GLY A 707 -4.77 65.85 -44.40
CA GLY A 707 -4.53 66.25 -43.01
C GLY A 707 -3.69 65.20 -42.27
N ASP A 708 -2.60 64.75 -42.93
CA ASP A 708 -1.80 63.55 -42.66
C ASP A 708 -1.34 63.44 -41.19
N GLY A 709 -1.49 62.24 -40.60
CA GLY A 709 -0.92 61.91 -39.30
C GLY A 709 0.57 61.59 -39.43
N ILE A 710 1.41 62.27 -38.63
CA ILE A 710 2.79 62.54 -39.02
C ILE A 710 3.82 61.62 -38.34
N PHE A 711 3.61 61.09 -37.12
CA PHE A 711 4.66 60.33 -36.42
C PHE A 711 4.13 59.27 -35.45
N GLY A 712 4.78 58.10 -35.41
CA GLY A 712 4.56 57.06 -34.40
C GLY A 712 5.49 55.85 -34.51
N ALA A 713 5.90 55.31 -33.37
CA ALA A 713 6.74 54.13 -33.28
C ALA A 713 5.90 52.87 -33.48
N SER A 714 6.11 52.18 -34.60
CA SER A 714 5.47 50.89 -34.85
C SER A 714 6.26 49.78 -34.18
N PHE A 715 5.56 48.88 -33.49
CA PHE A 715 6.17 47.77 -32.77
C PHE A 715 5.46 46.44 -33.05
N LYS A 716 6.19 45.35 -32.86
CA LYS A 716 5.68 43.97 -32.88
C LYS A 716 6.11 43.26 -31.60
N ILE A 717 5.21 42.47 -31.04
CA ILE A 717 5.48 41.64 -29.86
C ILE A 717 5.18 40.19 -30.22
N LYS A 718 6.17 39.31 -30.09
CA LYS A 718 6.02 37.88 -30.38
C LYS A 718 6.64 37.00 -29.30
N GLY A 719 6.01 35.87 -29.02
CA GLY A 719 6.57 34.84 -28.12
C GLY A 719 5.51 34.13 -27.28
N THR A 720 5.95 33.12 -26.53
CA THR A 720 5.08 32.32 -25.63
C THR A 720 5.26 32.70 -24.16
N LYS A 721 6.51 32.74 -23.68
CA LYS A 721 6.88 33.12 -22.30
C LYS A 721 7.73 34.40 -22.25
N GLU A 722 8.79 34.44 -23.06
CA GLU A 722 9.60 35.65 -23.26
C GLU A 722 9.06 36.40 -24.47
N LEU A 723 8.42 37.55 -24.21
CA LEU A 723 7.88 38.40 -25.27
C LEU A 723 9.03 39.21 -25.87
N LYS A 724 9.44 38.85 -27.09
CA LYS A 724 10.41 39.63 -27.87
C LYS A 724 9.71 40.82 -28.50
N THR A 725 10.30 42.00 -28.33
CA THR A 725 9.78 43.24 -28.91
C THR A 725 10.69 43.66 -30.07
N GLU A 726 10.13 43.75 -31.27
CA GLU A 726 10.78 44.33 -32.42
C GLU A 726 10.17 45.71 -32.68
N VAL A 727 10.99 46.76 -32.64
CA VAL A 727 10.58 48.12 -32.97
C VAL A 727 11.22 48.48 -34.30
N ASN A 728 10.47 49.08 -35.21
CA ASN A 728 11.00 49.54 -36.49
C ASN A 728 11.12 51.08 -36.48
N PRO A 729 12.27 51.64 -36.09
CA PRO A 729 12.48 53.09 -36.02
C PRO A 729 12.58 53.76 -37.40
N ILE A 730 13.01 53.05 -38.45
CA ILE A 730 13.14 53.61 -39.81
C ILE A 730 11.76 53.90 -40.43
N ARG A 731 10.74 53.12 -40.06
CA ARG A 731 9.33 53.41 -40.41
C ARG A 731 8.72 54.59 -39.65
N THR A 732 9.43 55.15 -38.67
CA THR A 732 8.97 56.28 -37.83
C THR A 732 9.30 57.64 -38.46
N ILE A 733 10.24 57.71 -39.40
CA ILE A 733 10.67 58.97 -40.04
C ILE A 733 10.16 59.09 -41.49
N THR A 734 9.80 57.96 -42.11
CA THR A 734 9.25 57.94 -43.47
C THR A 734 7.73 58.16 -43.45
N PRO A 735 7.20 59.27 -43.98
CA PRO A 735 5.76 59.51 -44.05
C PRO A 735 5.05 58.29 -44.64
N ARG A 736 3.92 57.87 -44.04
CA ARG A 736 3.18 56.66 -44.46
C ARG A 736 2.81 56.65 -45.96
N PHE A 737 2.77 57.81 -46.63
CA PHE A 737 2.54 57.88 -48.07
C PHE A 737 3.71 57.26 -48.88
N VAL A 738 4.96 57.45 -48.45
CA VAL A 738 6.15 56.88 -49.08
C VAL A 738 6.19 55.36 -48.87
N GLN A 739 5.73 54.88 -47.71
CA GLN A 739 5.62 53.44 -47.45
C GLN A 739 4.51 52.77 -48.29
N ARG A 740 3.36 53.43 -48.48
CA ARG A 740 2.30 52.93 -49.38
C ARG A 740 2.76 52.91 -50.83
N PHE A 741 3.49 53.94 -51.25
CA PHE A 741 4.11 54.00 -52.56
C PHE A 741 5.06 52.80 -52.77
N LEU A 742 5.94 52.51 -51.81
CA LEU A 742 6.91 51.41 -51.91
C LEU A 742 6.31 50.00 -51.74
N ALA A 743 5.20 49.85 -51.01
CA ALA A 743 4.54 48.56 -50.79
C ALA A 743 3.79 48.04 -52.02
N VAL A 744 3.33 48.94 -52.91
CA VAL A 744 2.71 48.56 -54.20
C VAL A 744 3.72 47.89 -55.14
N PHE A 745 5.02 48.11 -54.94
CA PHE A 745 6.10 47.55 -55.75
C PHE A 745 6.75 46.29 -55.16
N LYS A 746 6.30 45.80 -53.99
CA LYS A 746 6.77 44.52 -53.42
C LYS A 746 5.75 43.43 -53.68
N LYS A 747 5.93 42.71 -54.79
CA LYS A 747 5.32 41.40 -55.04
C LYS A 747 5.91 40.35 -54.10
#